data_AF-A0A387BCS6-F1
#
_entry.id   AF-A0A387BCS6-F1
#
_cell.length_a   1.000
_cell.length_b   1.000
_cell.length_c   1.000
_cell.angle_alpha   90.00
_cell.angle_beta   90.00
_cell.angle_gamma   90.00
#
_symmetry.space_group_name_H-M   'P 1'
#
loop_
_entity.id
_entity.type
_entity.pdbx_description
1 polymer ?
#
loop_
_entity_poly.entity_id
_entity_poly.type
_entity_poly.pdbx_seq_one_letter_code
_entity_poly.pdbx_strand_id
1 'polypeptide(L)'
;MSQRKIFLFFMLIVLLIIPFQTFAGTITTDSISNNSADTVTSVTNIGTNATPDSTNHSSSLASTQNAPTEESSSATDSGATTPSLAGSSSSDESTTTPQSQDETSLVVQDVSCNAGSSFLPEQVFVSATDASGNTLSADQVQYSENVDTSNPGTYTLTVTNGNLSKTATITVTALAPNINYQAQIQSIGWQSPVSNGTLAGTTGRSLRAEALKATLSTTNTGLQGGISYNVYVQNSGWQNEVSNGQQSGTTGKSLRMEAIKMHLTGPIAEQYDVYYRVHVQNIGWMAWAKNGAVSGSTGMSLRIEAIEIVLVKNTAPAPSNLKAVNFPYLYQPSVNYQAHIQNIGWQNSVTNGTISGTVGKALRMEGIRVSLSNVPQGLSGSIQYKAHVQRIGWQSMVSNGATAGTTGKALRIEAISISLTGDISKYFDVYYQTQVQSFGWLDWTHNGENAGTSAISARMESIKIQLVRKGSTAPGKTTKAYLTNADASTAYFDYMNNYSPKLKGTNRIIESTISHGISLIGKSSYCWGGGRTASSIAGNHFDCSSFTSWMYHLGGKTIDNQAWTNTWSLATKGYSSTWAKIKRGDLIILFRPDDSHVVIYLGDGFFLHDSPSSPTGGVGINRLSDYHPSFKMTWKQVFNYPGTVIRTVS
;
A
#
# COMPACT_ATOMS: atom_id res chain seq x y z
N MET A 1 -8.73 -62.23 22.96
CA MET A 1 -7.48 -62.11 23.73
C MET A 1 -7.24 -60.64 24.05
N SER A 2 -7.20 -60.34 25.36
CA SER A 2 -6.59 -59.19 26.06
C SER A 2 -6.83 -57.75 25.53
N GLN A 3 -7.78 -56.97 26.06
CA GLN A 3 -7.78 -56.20 27.33
C GLN A 3 -7.18 -54.77 27.24
N ARG A 4 -8.08 -53.79 27.43
CA ARG A 4 -8.00 -52.57 28.26
C ARG A 4 -6.78 -51.63 28.14
N LYS A 5 -7.06 -50.34 27.91
CA LYS A 5 -6.89 -49.29 28.93
C LYS A 5 -7.64 -48.00 28.59
N ILE A 6 -8.52 -47.64 29.53
CA ILE A 6 -9.22 -46.37 29.71
C ILE A 6 -8.25 -45.37 30.35
N PHE A 7 -8.30 -44.09 29.98
CA PHE A 7 -8.05 -42.98 30.92
C PHE A 7 -8.82 -41.73 30.51
N LEU A 8 -9.82 -41.37 31.33
CA LEU A 8 -10.44 -40.05 31.44
C LEU A 8 -9.42 -39.03 31.94
N PHE A 9 -9.48 -37.79 31.47
CA PHE A 9 -9.14 -36.64 32.33
C PHE A 9 -10.06 -35.45 32.04
N PHE A 10 -10.77 -35.05 33.09
CA PHE A 10 -11.57 -33.84 33.22
C PHE A 10 -10.70 -32.60 33.02
N MET A 11 -11.17 -31.61 32.25
CA MET A 11 -10.62 -30.26 32.28
C MET A 11 -11.62 -29.35 33.00
N LEU A 12 -11.22 -28.98 34.22
CA LEU A 12 -11.91 -28.11 35.16
C LEU A 12 -11.93 -26.67 34.61
N ILE A 13 -13.12 -26.11 34.41
CA ILE A 13 -13.33 -24.67 34.18
C ILE A 13 -13.18 -23.99 35.54
N VAL A 14 -12.10 -23.23 35.72
CA VAL A 14 -11.96 -22.28 36.85
C VAL A 14 -12.38 -20.91 36.33
N LEU A 15 -13.59 -20.51 36.71
CA LEU A 15 -14.13 -19.17 36.54
C LEU A 15 -13.52 -18.28 37.64
N LEU A 16 -12.54 -17.45 37.29
CA LEU A 16 -11.99 -16.44 38.21
C LEU A 16 -12.82 -15.17 38.10
N ILE A 17 -13.74 -14.99 39.04
CA ILE A 17 -14.51 -13.76 39.26
C ILE A 17 -13.56 -12.76 39.93
N ILE A 18 -13.22 -11.68 39.23
CA ILE A 18 -12.52 -10.51 39.78
C ILE A 18 -13.59 -9.46 40.09
N PRO A 19 -13.75 -8.99 41.34
CA PRO A 19 -14.67 -7.91 41.63
C PRO A 19 -14.09 -6.57 41.15
N PHE A 20 -14.87 -5.85 40.35
CA PHE A 20 -14.70 -4.44 40.02
C PHE A 20 -14.68 -3.61 41.31
N GLN A 21 -13.55 -2.97 41.60
CA GLN A 21 -13.44 -1.90 42.59
C GLN A 21 -13.52 -0.57 41.84
N THR A 22 -14.59 0.18 42.10
CA THR A 22 -14.80 1.56 41.64
C THR A 22 -13.83 2.49 42.37
N PHE A 23 -12.84 3.03 41.67
CA PHE A 23 -12.06 4.16 42.16
C PHE A 23 -12.75 5.47 41.75
N ALA A 24 -13.40 6.11 42.71
CA ALA A 24 -13.76 7.52 42.63
C ALA A 24 -12.50 8.33 42.95
N GLY A 25 -11.89 8.92 41.91
CA GLY A 25 -10.78 9.86 42.04
C GLY A 25 -11.30 11.29 42.01
N THR A 26 -11.32 11.92 43.18
CA THR A 26 -11.61 13.35 43.39
C THR A 26 -10.59 14.20 42.61
N ILE A 27 -11.07 15.09 41.75
CA ILE A 27 -10.25 16.11 41.08
C ILE A 27 -10.04 17.24 42.08
N THR A 28 -8.81 17.39 42.58
CA THR A 28 -8.35 18.61 43.25
C THR A 28 -7.76 19.54 42.21
N THR A 29 -8.43 20.67 42.00
CA THR A 29 -7.89 21.86 41.34
C THR A 29 -6.84 22.50 42.24
N ASP A 30 -5.64 22.71 41.73
CA ASP A 30 -4.78 23.78 42.22
C ASP A 30 -4.11 24.50 41.05
N SER A 31 -4.29 25.82 41.12
CA SER A 31 -3.82 26.91 40.27
C SER A 31 -2.35 27.24 40.48
N ILE A 32 -1.84 28.14 39.60
CA ILE A 32 -0.63 29.01 39.65
C ILE A 32 0.25 28.70 38.43
N SER A 33 0.07 29.35 37.28
CA SER A 33 0.35 30.75 36.90
C SER A 33 1.77 31.01 36.38
N ASN A 34 1.77 31.57 35.16
CA ASN A 34 2.63 32.62 34.62
C ASN A 34 3.90 32.27 33.81
N ASN A 35 3.77 32.72 32.55
CA ASN A 35 4.69 33.54 31.77
C ASN A 35 5.86 32.87 31.06
N SER A 36 5.74 32.84 29.73
CA SER A 36 6.55 33.73 28.88
C SER A 36 5.94 33.86 27.49
N ALA A 37 5.68 35.11 27.12
CA ALA A 37 5.25 35.56 25.81
C ALA A 37 6.37 35.38 24.78
N ASP A 38 6.01 35.12 23.51
CA ASP A 38 6.67 35.79 22.40
C ASP A 38 5.80 35.84 21.13
N THR A 39 5.31 37.05 20.90
CA THR A 39 5.27 37.80 19.62
C THR A 39 4.81 37.09 18.34
N VAL A 40 3.53 37.35 18.04
CA VAL A 40 2.93 37.35 16.71
C VAL A 40 3.38 38.59 15.94
N THR A 41 3.95 38.42 14.74
CA THR A 41 4.07 39.48 13.73
C THR A 41 3.18 39.17 12.54
N SER A 42 2.04 39.85 12.52
CA SER A 42 1.18 40.08 11.37
C SER A 42 1.85 41.04 10.39
N VAL A 43 1.89 40.68 9.11
CA VAL A 43 2.04 41.65 8.01
C VAL A 43 0.77 41.57 7.15
N THR A 44 -0.09 42.55 7.36
CA THR A 44 -1.10 43.01 6.40
C THR A 44 -0.41 43.68 5.22
N ASN A 45 -0.83 43.36 4.00
CA ASN A 45 -0.85 44.36 2.94
C ASN A 45 -2.15 44.27 2.15
N ILE A 46 -2.80 45.42 2.11
CA ILE A 46 -4.06 45.75 1.46
C ILE A 46 -3.78 46.06 -0.01
N GLY A 47 -4.67 45.61 -0.89
CA GLY A 47 -4.67 45.96 -2.32
C GLY A 47 -6.02 45.66 -2.93
N THR A 48 -6.93 46.61 -2.77
CA THR A 48 -8.30 46.67 -3.30
C THR A 48 -8.35 46.91 -4.81
N ASN A 49 -9.34 46.32 -5.49
CA ASN A 49 -10.27 46.94 -6.46
C ASN A 49 -10.91 45.82 -7.32
N ALA A 50 -12.18 45.47 -7.10
CA ALA A 50 -13.37 46.13 -7.66
C ALA A 50 -13.57 45.82 -9.16
N THR A 51 -14.46 44.85 -9.42
CA THR A 51 -15.38 44.81 -10.57
C THR A 51 -16.24 46.08 -10.61
N PRO A 52 -16.72 46.57 -11.77
CA PRO A 52 -17.97 46.00 -12.31
C PRO A 52 -18.17 46.03 -13.83
N ASP A 53 -19.08 45.14 -14.22
CA ASP A 53 -20.14 45.26 -15.23
C ASP A 53 -19.94 45.00 -16.74
N SER A 54 -21.01 44.36 -17.21
CA SER A 54 -21.56 44.03 -18.52
C SER A 54 -21.04 44.73 -19.77
N THR A 55 -20.97 43.97 -20.87
CA THR A 55 -21.90 44.14 -22.01
C THR A 55 -21.92 42.91 -22.92
N ASN A 56 -23.15 42.53 -23.30
CA ASN A 56 -23.61 41.82 -24.50
C ASN A 56 -22.59 41.47 -25.59
N HIS A 57 -22.63 40.21 -26.05
CA HIS A 57 -23.04 39.92 -27.43
C HIS A 57 -23.48 38.46 -27.61
N SER A 58 -24.73 38.33 -28.00
CA SER A 58 -25.42 37.12 -28.44
C SER A 58 -25.28 36.92 -29.96
N SER A 59 -24.86 35.73 -30.38
CA SER A 59 -25.15 35.04 -31.66
C SER A 59 -24.24 33.79 -31.71
N SER A 60 -24.60 32.62 -32.19
CA SER A 60 -25.78 32.07 -32.84
C SER A 60 -25.63 30.54 -32.75
N LEU A 61 -26.61 29.85 -32.16
CA LEU A 61 -26.75 28.39 -32.23
C LEU A 61 -27.47 28.05 -33.53
N ALA A 62 -26.86 27.22 -34.37
CA ALA A 62 -27.51 26.61 -35.53
C ALA A 62 -27.80 25.14 -35.21
N SER A 63 -29.07 24.85 -34.95
CA SER A 63 -29.61 23.48 -34.95
C SER A 63 -30.91 23.51 -35.74
N THR A 64 -30.89 22.92 -36.92
CA THR A 64 -32.06 22.69 -37.77
C THR A 64 -32.69 21.35 -37.41
N GLN A 65 -33.91 21.37 -36.88
CA GLN A 65 -34.85 20.26 -36.95
C GLN A 65 -36.17 20.81 -37.49
N ASN A 66 -36.59 20.27 -38.63
CA ASN A 66 -37.91 20.44 -39.22
C ASN A 66 -38.71 19.16 -38.95
N ALA A 67 -39.88 19.32 -38.35
CA ALA A 67 -41.08 18.53 -38.64
C ALA A 67 -42.28 19.30 -38.07
N PRO A 68 -43.35 19.52 -38.85
CA PRO A 68 -44.65 19.87 -38.29
C PRO A 68 -45.70 18.78 -38.58
N THR A 69 -46.54 18.55 -37.58
CA THR A 69 -47.86 17.90 -37.69
C THR A 69 -48.95 18.95 -37.46
N GLU A 70 -49.87 18.96 -38.42
CA GLU A 70 -51.34 18.97 -38.29
C GLU A 70 -52.19 20.20 -37.92
N GLU A 71 -53.36 20.15 -38.58
CA GLU A 71 -54.70 20.67 -38.32
C GLU A 71 -55.15 22.08 -38.79
N SER A 72 -55.90 22.05 -39.92
CA SER A 72 -57.33 22.39 -40.04
C SER A 72 -57.84 23.75 -39.53
N SER A 73 -58.36 24.58 -40.46
CA SER A 73 -59.80 24.94 -40.49
C SER A 73 -60.19 25.91 -41.61
N SER A 74 -61.36 25.65 -42.19
CA SER A 74 -62.43 26.57 -42.62
C SER A 74 -62.29 27.49 -43.86
N ALA A 75 -63.13 27.15 -44.85
CA ALA A 75 -64.27 27.94 -45.37
C ALA A 75 -64.08 29.01 -46.48
N THR A 76 -64.84 28.76 -47.56
CA THR A 76 -65.71 29.68 -48.35
C THR A 76 -65.10 30.79 -49.19
N ASP A 77 -65.27 30.72 -50.53
CA ASP A 77 -66.35 31.39 -51.29
C ASP A 77 -65.90 31.95 -52.69
N SER A 78 -66.78 31.70 -53.66
CA SER A 78 -67.15 32.52 -54.84
C SER A 78 -66.17 32.94 -55.94
N GLY A 79 -66.67 32.80 -57.18
CA GLY A 79 -66.54 33.81 -58.26
C GLY A 79 -65.49 33.52 -59.34
N ALA A 80 -65.79 32.73 -60.37
CA ALA A 80 -66.34 33.17 -61.66
C ALA A 80 -65.56 34.29 -62.39
N THR A 81 -64.84 33.95 -63.47
CA THR A 81 -65.12 34.36 -64.88
C THR A 81 -63.93 34.09 -65.83
N THR A 82 -64.25 33.48 -66.97
CA THR A 82 -63.48 33.25 -68.21
C THR A 82 -63.25 34.58 -69.00
N PRO A 83 -62.62 34.68 -70.22
CA PRO A 83 -62.28 33.63 -71.21
C PRO A 83 -61.02 33.84 -72.12
N SER A 84 -60.87 32.89 -73.07
CA SER A 84 -60.37 33.06 -74.46
C SER A 84 -58.84 32.90 -74.66
N LEU A 85 -58.26 32.33 -75.72
CA LEU A 85 -58.57 32.09 -77.15
C LEU A 85 -57.75 30.84 -77.60
N ALA A 86 -58.28 29.85 -78.33
CA ALA A 86 -58.51 29.75 -79.79
C ALA A 86 -57.48 28.86 -80.53
N GLY A 87 -57.99 28.06 -81.49
CA GLY A 87 -57.23 27.31 -82.50
C GLY A 87 -57.62 25.83 -82.57
N SER A 88 -58.70 25.43 -83.28
CA SER A 88 -58.73 25.05 -84.71
C SER A 88 -58.01 23.73 -85.03
N SER A 89 -58.75 22.64 -85.32
CA SER A 89 -58.99 22.13 -86.70
C SER A 89 -59.45 20.66 -86.75
N SER A 90 -60.53 20.44 -87.53
CA SER A 90 -60.85 19.30 -88.42
C SER A 90 -60.85 17.83 -87.93
N SER A 91 -62.07 17.29 -87.96
CA SER A 91 -62.55 15.94 -88.31
C SER A 91 -61.58 14.97 -89.03
N ASP A 92 -61.49 13.72 -88.54
CA ASP A 92 -62.22 12.58 -89.14
C ASP A 92 -62.13 11.29 -88.28
N GLU A 93 -63.25 10.56 -88.26
CA GLU A 93 -63.41 9.10 -88.11
C GLU A 93 -63.03 8.30 -86.82
N SER A 94 -63.86 7.26 -86.59
CA SER A 94 -63.65 6.06 -85.75
C SER A 94 -64.33 6.02 -84.37
N THR A 95 -65.45 5.30 -84.33
CA THR A 95 -66.03 4.73 -83.10
C THR A 95 -65.05 3.81 -82.40
N THR A 96 -64.45 4.30 -81.31
CA THR A 96 -63.85 3.47 -80.26
C THR A 96 -64.46 3.88 -78.92
N THR A 97 -64.98 2.90 -78.19
CA THR A 97 -65.41 3.02 -76.79
C THR A 97 -64.33 3.73 -75.97
N PRO A 98 -64.65 4.71 -75.09
CA PRO A 98 -63.64 5.25 -74.20
C PRO A 98 -63.21 4.13 -73.25
N GLN A 99 -62.00 3.61 -73.42
CA GLN A 99 -61.35 2.87 -72.35
C GLN A 99 -61.29 3.82 -71.16
N SER A 100 -61.90 3.45 -70.03
CA SER A 100 -61.61 4.13 -68.77
C SER A 100 -60.10 4.11 -68.58
N GLN A 101 -59.48 5.28 -68.46
CA GLN A 101 -58.08 5.36 -68.13
C GLN A 101 -57.90 4.67 -66.77
N ASP A 102 -57.01 3.69 -66.69
CA ASP A 102 -56.70 3.01 -65.44
C ASP A 102 -56.01 4.01 -64.50
N GLU A 103 -56.74 4.50 -63.51
CA GLU A 103 -56.26 5.45 -62.50
C GLU A 103 -55.64 4.75 -61.27
N THR A 104 -55.30 3.45 -61.37
CA THR A 104 -54.70 2.72 -60.25
C THR A 104 -53.40 3.40 -59.80
N SER A 105 -53.30 3.70 -58.51
CA SER A 105 -52.10 4.29 -57.91
C SER A 105 -51.71 3.56 -56.63
N LEU A 106 -50.45 3.67 -56.26
CA LEU A 106 -49.92 3.16 -55.00
C LEU A 106 -48.77 4.06 -54.56
N VAL A 107 -48.79 4.52 -53.32
CA VAL A 107 -47.74 5.30 -52.68
C VAL A 107 -47.43 4.65 -51.34
N VAL A 108 -46.13 4.41 -51.12
CA VAL A 108 -45.59 3.82 -49.90
C VAL A 108 -44.48 4.70 -49.38
N GLN A 109 -44.17 4.56 -48.09
CA GLN A 109 -43.11 5.29 -47.40
C GLN A 109 -42.18 4.33 -46.66
N ASP A 110 -40.94 4.74 -46.49
CA ASP A 110 -39.99 4.05 -45.63
C ASP A 110 -40.33 4.27 -44.15
N VAL A 111 -40.09 3.27 -43.31
CA VAL A 111 -40.42 3.29 -41.88
C VAL A 111 -39.22 2.87 -41.05
N SER A 112 -39.05 3.48 -39.87
CA SER A 112 -38.01 3.10 -38.92
C SER A 112 -38.63 2.68 -37.58
N CYS A 113 -38.14 1.59 -36.99
CA CYS A 113 -38.55 1.15 -35.66
C CYS A 113 -37.36 0.64 -34.84
N ASN A 114 -37.51 0.52 -33.52
CA ASN A 114 -36.50 -0.08 -32.66
C ASN A 114 -36.63 -1.60 -32.67
N ALA A 115 -35.49 -2.29 -32.58
CA ALA A 115 -35.48 -3.74 -32.56
C ALA A 115 -36.28 -4.32 -31.37
N GLY A 116 -37.16 -5.27 -31.65
CA GLY A 116 -38.12 -5.90 -30.75
C GLY A 116 -39.47 -5.22 -30.62
N SER A 117 -39.70 -4.10 -31.33
CA SER A 117 -41.00 -3.41 -31.32
C SER A 117 -42.02 -4.18 -32.15
N SER A 118 -43.30 -4.13 -31.77
CA SER A 118 -44.38 -4.57 -32.66
C SER A 118 -44.42 -3.70 -33.91
N PHE A 119 -44.46 -4.32 -35.09
CA PHE A 119 -44.54 -3.63 -36.38
C PHE A 119 -45.87 -3.95 -37.07
N LEU A 120 -46.53 -2.91 -37.59
CA LEU A 120 -47.76 -3.00 -38.35
C LEU A 120 -47.46 -2.66 -39.82
N PRO A 121 -47.66 -3.59 -40.78
CA PRO A 121 -47.38 -3.35 -42.20
C PRO A 121 -48.07 -2.11 -42.76
N GLU A 122 -49.24 -1.76 -42.24
CA GLU A 122 -50.03 -0.61 -42.68
C GLU A 122 -49.28 0.73 -42.48
N GLN A 123 -48.26 0.79 -41.62
CA GLN A 123 -47.43 1.98 -41.40
C GLN A 123 -46.66 2.42 -42.65
N VAL A 124 -46.42 1.51 -43.62
CA VAL A 124 -45.75 1.87 -44.88
C VAL A 124 -46.70 2.44 -45.93
N PHE A 125 -48.01 2.31 -45.74
CA PHE A 125 -49.01 2.75 -46.71
C PHE A 125 -49.28 4.25 -46.58
N VAL A 126 -49.26 4.96 -47.71
CA VAL A 126 -49.58 6.39 -47.77
C VAL A 126 -50.93 6.61 -48.46
N SER A 127 -51.09 6.08 -49.69
CA SER A 127 -52.33 6.19 -50.45
C SER A 127 -52.36 5.19 -51.61
N ALA A 128 -53.56 4.81 -52.04
CA ALA A 128 -53.78 4.06 -53.28
C ALA A 128 -55.13 4.41 -53.89
N THR A 129 -55.27 4.22 -55.20
CA THR A 129 -56.54 4.32 -55.93
C THR A 129 -56.79 3.06 -56.75
N ASP A 130 -58.05 2.69 -56.96
CA ASP A 130 -58.43 1.62 -57.88
C ASP A 130 -58.43 2.08 -59.35
N ALA A 131 -58.74 1.18 -60.29
CA ALA A 131 -58.78 1.47 -61.71
C ALA A 131 -59.83 2.52 -62.12
N SER A 132 -60.79 2.85 -61.23
CA SER A 132 -61.82 3.88 -61.42
C SER A 132 -61.48 5.19 -60.71
N GLY A 133 -60.31 5.30 -60.07
CA GLY A 133 -59.87 6.49 -59.34
C GLY A 133 -60.36 6.59 -57.90
N ASN A 134 -61.07 5.58 -57.39
CA ASN A 134 -61.56 5.62 -56.00
C ASN A 134 -60.43 5.33 -55.02
N THR A 135 -60.38 6.08 -53.92
CA THR A 135 -59.36 5.89 -52.87
C THR A 135 -59.53 4.53 -52.18
N LEU A 136 -58.40 3.84 -51.98
CA LEU A 136 -58.29 2.60 -51.22
C LEU A 136 -57.69 2.88 -49.83
N SER A 137 -58.11 2.08 -48.87
CA SER A 137 -57.57 2.04 -47.51
C SER A 137 -56.51 0.95 -47.35
N ALA A 138 -55.73 1.02 -46.27
CA ALA A 138 -54.57 0.15 -46.05
C ALA A 138 -54.92 -1.36 -46.01
N ASP A 139 -56.11 -1.72 -45.54
CA ASP A 139 -56.62 -3.10 -45.50
C ASP A 139 -57.07 -3.62 -46.88
N GLN A 140 -57.16 -2.75 -47.90
CA GLN A 140 -57.54 -3.09 -49.26
C GLN A 140 -56.34 -3.33 -50.19
N VAL A 141 -55.11 -3.15 -49.70
CA VAL A 141 -53.88 -3.52 -50.41
C VAL A 141 -53.26 -4.77 -49.79
N GLN A 142 -52.39 -5.45 -50.54
CA GLN A 142 -51.69 -6.64 -50.07
C GLN A 142 -50.27 -6.29 -49.63
N TYR A 143 -49.83 -6.84 -48.51
CA TYR A 143 -48.47 -6.70 -47.99
C TYR A 143 -47.74 -8.04 -48.10
N SER A 144 -46.46 -8.01 -48.48
CA SER A 144 -45.58 -9.18 -48.34
C SER A 144 -45.39 -9.57 -46.87
N GLU A 145 -44.88 -10.77 -46.58
CA GLU A 145 -44.76 -11.33 -45.22
C GLU A 145 -44.06 -10.42 -44.17
N ASN A 146 -44.22 -10.77 -42.88
CA ASN A 146 -43.83 -10.00 -41.70
C ASN A 146 -42.34 -9.58 -41.65
N VAL A 147 -42.10 -8.35 -41.19
CA VAL A 147 -40.77 -7.85 -40.84
C VAL A 147 -40.36 -8.37 -39.46
N ASP A 148 -39.26 -9.12 -39.37
CA ASP A 148 -38.69 -9.58 -38.10
C ASP A 148 -37.95 -8.43 -37.40
N THR A 149 -38.68 -7.70 -36.55
CA THR A 149 -38.10 -6.60 -35.79
C THR A 149 -37.15 -7.07 -34.68
N SER A 150 -37.05 -8.36 -34.34
CA SER A 150 -36.12 -8.82 -33.29
C SER A 150 -34.66 -8.72 -33.73
N ASN A 151 -34.40 -8.69 -35.04
CA ASN A 151 -33.08 -8.56 -35.61
C ASN A 151 -32.89 -7.14 -36.19
N PRO A 152 -31.89 -6.37 -35.74
CA PRO A 152 -31.57 -5.09 -36.35
C PRO A 152 -31.11 -5.25 -37.80
N GLY A 153 -31.51 -4.35 -38.68
CA GLY A 153 -31.17 -4.41 -40.09
C GLY A 153 -32.14 -3.65 -40.97
N THR A 154 -31.98 -3.82 -42.28
CA THR A 154 -32.86 -3.24 -43.30
C THR A 154 -33.66 -4.35 -43.95
N TYR A 155 -34.98 -4.16 -44.02
CA TYR A 155 -35.94 -5.09 -44.59
C TYR A 155 -36.70 -4.41 -45.71
N THR A 156 -37.16 -5.19 -46.68
CA THR A 156 -37.99 -4.72 -47.79
C THR A 156 -39.38 -5.29 -47.65
N LEU A 157 -40.40 -4.43 -47.63
CA LEU A 157 -41.81 -4.82 -47.65
C LEU A 157 -42.43 -4.38 -48.97
N THR A 158 -43.00 -5.32 -49.71
CA THR A 158 -43.71 -5.04 -50.96
C THR A 158 -45.19 -4.84 -50.66
N VAL A 159 -45.73 -3.72 -51.13
CA VAL A 159 -47.17 -3.44 -51.13
C VAL A 159 -47.68 -3.61 -52.55
N THR A 160 -48.79 -4.31 -52.73
CA THR A 160 -49.39 -4.59 -54.03
C THR A 160 -50.84 -4.09 -54.06
N ASN A 161 -51.16 -3.30 -55.09
CA ASN A 161 -52.51 -2.86 -55.45
C ASN A 161 -52.78 -3.27 -56.90
N GLY A 162 -53.56 -4.34 -57.10
CA GLY A 162 -53.79 -4.90 -58.44
C GLY A 162 -52.49 -5.32 -59.13
N ASN A 163 -52.19 -4.69 -60.27
CA ASN A 163 -50.96 -4.93 -61.05
C ASN A 163 -49.78 -4.06 -60.62
N LEU A 164 -49.98 -3.07 -59.73
CA LEU A 164 -48.92 -2.20 -59.22
C LEU A 164 -48.31 -2.78 -57.95
N SER A 165 -46.98 -2.82 -57.88
CA SER A 165 -46.24 -3.15 -56.67
C SER A 165 -45.19 -2.08 -56.39
N LYS A 166 -45.10 -1.64 -55.13
CA LYS A 166 -44.04 -0.76 -54.64
C LYS A 166 -43.39 -1.34 -53.40
N THR A 167 -42.11 -1.06 -53.23
CA THR A 167 -41.34 -1.51 -52.07
C THR A 167 -41.11 -0.36 -51.11
N ALA A 168 -41.31 -0.62 -49.82
CA ALA A 168 -40.89 0.24 -48.73
C ALA A 168 -39.68 -0.37 -48.00
N THR A 169 -38.77 0.48 -47.56
CA THR A 169 -37.62 0.11 -46.74
C THR A 169 -37.96 0.25 -45.26
N ILE A 170 -37.79 -0.82 -44.49
CA ILE A 170 -37.98 -0.82 -43.04
C ILE A 170 -36.62 -0.90 -42.37
N THR A 171 -36.26 0.13 -41.62
CA THR A 171 -35.02 0.18 -40.85
C THR A 171 -35.29 -0.19 -39.39
N VAL A 172 -34.81 -1.35 -38.97
CA VAL A 172 -34.87 -1.83 -37.60
C VAL A 172 -33.58 -1.41 -36.88
N THR A 173 -33.68 -0.42 -36.00
CA THR A 173 -32.55 0.18 -35.29
C THR A 173 -32.15 -0.68 -34.09
N ALA A 174 -30.85 -0.99 -34.00
CA ALA A 174 -30.28 -1.75 -32.88
C ALA A 174 -30.42 -1.01 -31.55
N LEU A 175 -30.78 -1.74 -30.49
CA LEU A 175 -30.71 -1.24 -29.13
C LEU A 175 -29.25 -1.18 -28.64
N ALA A 176 -28.99 -0.35 -27.63
CA ALA A 176 -27.71 -0.34 -26.95
C ALA A 176 -27.58 -1.58 -26.05
N PRO A 177 -26.42 -2.27 -26.01
CA PRO A 177 -26.18 -3.31 -25.04
C PRO A 177 -26.22 -2.76 -23.61
N ASN A 178 -26.61 -3.61 -22.67
CA ASN A 178 -26.76 -3.24 -21.26
C ASN A 178 -26.01 -4.21 -20.35
N ILE A 179 -25.47 -3.70 -19.24
CA ILE A 179 -24.86 -4.53 -18.19
C ILE A 179 -25.72 -4.45 -16.93
N ASN A 180 -26.15 -5.61 -16.45
CA ASN A 180 -26.90 -5.76 -15.21
C ASN A 180 -26.04 -6.48 -14.17
N TYR A 181 -26.05 -6.03 -12.92
CA TYR A 181 -25.22 -6.59 -11.87
C TYR A 181 -25.82 -6.42 -10.48
N GLN A 182 -25.40 -7.27 -9.55
CA GLN A 182 -25.81 -7.22 -8.14
C GLN A 182 -24.69 -7.71 -7.25
N ALA A 183 -24.68 -7.22 -6.01
CA ALA A 183 -23.73 -7.63 -4.98
C ALA A 183 -24.44 -8.37 -3.84
N GLN A 184 -23.77 -9.39 -3.30
CA GLN A 184 -24.09 -10.02 -2.03
C GLN A 184 -23.41 -9.21 -0.92
N ILE A 185 -24.18 -8.56 -0.05
CA ILE A 185 -23.65 -7.71 1.01
C ILE A 185 -23.85 -8.37 2.38
N GLN A 186 -22.83 -8.27 3.24
CA GLN A 186 -22.89 -8.72 4.63
C GLN A 186 -24.18 -8.26 5.30
N SER A 187 -24.88 -9.20 5.95
CA SER A 187 -26.12 -8.96 6.71
C SER A 187 -27.31 -8.40 5.92
N ILE A 188 -27.19 -8.24 4.59
CA ILE A 188 -28.29 -7.85 3.69
C ILE A 188 -28.65 -9.02 2.77
N GLY A 189 -27.64 -9.72 2.25
CA GLY A 189 -27.83 -10.73 1.20
C GLY A 189 -27.67 -10.14 -0.20
N TRP A 190 -28.25 -10.83 -1.18
CA TRP A 190 -28.25 -10.38 -2.58
C TRP A 190 -29.20 -9.20 -2.70
N GLN A 191 -28.66 -8.05 -3.11
CA GLN A 191 -29.48 -6.90 -3.49
C GLN A 191 -30.11 -7.13 -4.86
N SER A 192 -31.19 -6.40 -5.18
CA SER A 192 -31.78 -6.40 -6.51
C SER A 192 -30.76 -6.00 -7.58
N PRO A 193 -30.83 -6.58 -8.81
CA PRO A 193 -29.99 -6.15 -9.92
C PRO A 193 -30.16 -4.67 -10.23
N VAL A 194 -29.02 -4.02 -10.49
CA VAL A 194 -28.91 -2.66 -10.97
C VAL A 194 -28.22 -2.67 -12.34
N SER A 195 -28.35 -1.56 -13.09
CA SER A 195 -27.80 -1.46 -14.44
C SER A 195 -26.86 -0.27 -14.57
N ASN A 196 -25.89 -0.37 -15.50
CA ASN A 196 -25.08 0.72 -16.04
C ASN A 196 -24.84 1.93 -15.11
N GLY A 197 -23.77 1.88 -14.32
CA GLY A 197 -23.31 2.98 -13.45
C GLY A 197 -24.10 3.14 -12.15
N THR A 198 -25.21 2.43 -11.99
CA THR A 198 -25.97 2.43 -10.73
C THR A 198 -25.26 1.63 -9.64
N LEU A 199 -25.15 2.19 -8.44
CA LEU A 199 -24.44 1.57 -7.32
C LEU A 199 -25.03 0.20 -6.93
N ALA A 200 -24.17 -0.83 -6.90
CA ALA A 200 -24.43 -2.11 -6.22
C ALA A 200 -23.61 -2.15 -4.92
N GLY A 201 -24.25 -2.38 -3.77
CA GLY A 201 -23.61 -2.42 -2.46
C GLY A 201 -24.07 -1.32 -1.51
N THR A 202 -23.16 -0.86 -0.66
CA THR A 202 -23.41 0.23 0.29
C THR A 202 -22.18 1.12 0.47
N THR A 203 -22.38 2.42 0.67
CA THR A 203 -21.34 3.35 1.12
C THR A 203 -21.68 3.88 2.52
N GLY A 204 -20.68 4.15 3.35
CA GLY A 204 -20.87 4.71 4.70
C GLY A 204 -21.46 3.77 5.76
N ARG A 205 -21.82 2.52 5.39
CA ARG A 205 -22.44 1.54 6.32
C ARG A 205 -21.46 0.51 6.87
N SER A 206 -20.20 0.54 6.43
CA SER A 206 -19.16 -0.42 6.84
C SER A 206 -19.48 -1.90 6.58
N LEU A 207 -20.32 -2.20 5.60
CA LEU A 207 -20.68 -3.58 5.22
C LEU A 207 -19.80 -4.04 4.06
N ARG A 208 -19.25 -5.25 4.16
CA ARG A 208 -18.45 -5.87 3.08
C ARG A 208 -19.36 -6.44 1.99
N ALA A 209 -18.92 -6.31 0.75
CA ALA A 209 -19.39 -7.15 -0.34
C ALA A 209 -18.69 -8.52 -0.28
N GLU A 210 -19.44 -9.60 -0.50
CA GLU A 210 -18.98 -10.98 -0.36
C GLU A 210 -19.02 -11.73 -1.70
N ALA A 211 -19.91 -11.35 -2.62
CA ALA A 211 -20.00 -11.90 -3.97
C ALA A 211 -20.59 -10.89 -4.98
N LEU A 212 -20.38 -11.16 -6.27
CA LEU A 212 -20.82 -10.40 -7.43
C LEU A 212 -21.47 -11.34 -8.46
N LYS A 213 -22.56 -10.88 -9.08
CA LYS A 213 -23.10 -11.42 -10.33
C LYS A 213 -23.23 -10.27 -11.32
N ALA A 214 -22.79 -10.47 -12.56
CA ALA A 214 -22.92 -9.55 -13.67
C ALA A 214 -23.36 -10.31 -14.93
N THR A 215 -24.26 -9.69 -15.71
CA THR A 215 -24.84 -10.25 -16.93
C THR A 215 -24.86 -9.17 -18.00
N LEU A 216 -24.23 -9.46 -19.14
CA LEU A 216 -24.32 -8.63 -20.33
C LEU A 216 -25.55 -9.02 -21.14
N SER A 217 -26.40 -8.05 -21.44
CA SER A 217 -27.58 -8.19 -22.29
C SER A 217 -27.30 -7.60 -23.66
N THR A 218 -27.32 -8.46 -24.69
CA THR A 218 -27.16 -8.08 -26.11
C THR A 218 -28.42 -8.33 -26.93
N THR A 219 -29.56 -8.50 -26.27
CA THR A 219 -30.86 -8.66 -26.93
C THR A 219 -31.15 -7.47 -27.83
N ASN A 220 -31.50 -7.72 -29.09
CA ASN A 220 -31.88 -6.70 -30.08
C ASN A 220 -30.78 -5.68 -30.39
N THR A 221 -29.50 -6.00 -30.12
CA THR A 221 -28.36 -5.12 -30.43
C THR A 221 -27.65 -5.49 -31.73
N GLY A 222 -27.92 -6.68 -32.28
CA GLY A 222 -27.16 -7.25 -33.40
C GLY A 222 -25.73 -7.67 -33.03
N LEU A 223 -25.36 -7.60 -31.74
CA LEU A 223 -24.04 -7.96 -31.23
C LEU A 223 -24.09 -9.28 -30.47
N GLN A 224 -23.01 -10.05 -30.57
CA GLN A 224 -22.80 -11.26 -29.79
C GLN A 224 -21.67 -11.06 -28.77
N GLY A 225 -21.73 -11.80 -27.67
CA GLY A 225 -20.70 -11.77 -26.64
C GLY A 225 -21.25 -11.89 -25.22
N GLY A 226 -20.37 -11.71 -24.24
CA GLY A 226 -20.71 -11.80 -22.83
C GLY A 226 -19.76 -10.99 -21.95
N ILE A 227 -19.91 -11.14 -20.64
CA ILE A 227 -18.95 -10.66 -19.64
C ILE A 227 -18.28 -11.85 -18.96
N SER A 228 -16.97 -11.76 -18.76
CA SER A 228 -16.16 -12.66 -17.94
C SER A 228 -15.55 -11.88 -16.79
N TYR A 229 -15.57 -12.43 -15.57
CA TYR A 229 -15.11 -11.73 -14.38
C TYR A 229 -14.70 -12.67 -13.24
N ASN A 230 -13.85 -12.16 -12.36
CA ASN A 230 -13.53 -12.79 -11.08
C ASN A 230 -13.24 -11.77 -9.98
N VAL A 231 -13.24 -12.25 -8.74
CA VAL A 231 -13.01 -11.44 -7.54
C VAL A 231 -11.87 -12.03 -6.70
N TYR A 232 -11.17 -11.16 -6.00
CA TYR A 232 -10.18 -11.51 -4.98
C TYR A 232 -10.88 -11.58 -3.62
N VAL A 233 -10.85 -12.76 -2.99
CA VAL A 233 -11.53 -13.02 -1.71
C VAL A 233 -10.51 -13.16 -0.59
N GLN A 234 -10.83 -12.60 0.58
CA GLN A 234 -10.06 -12.77 1.81
C GLN A 234 -9.63 -14.24 2.02
N ASN A 235 -8.36 -14.45 2.33
CA ASN A 235 -7.73 -15.75 2.60
C ASN A 235 -7.77 -16.76 1.43
N SER A 236 -8.42 -16.45 0.31
CA SER A 236 -8.54 -17.34 -0.86
C SER A 236 -7.81 -16.79 -2.09
N GLY A 237 -7.59 -15.48 -2.15
CA GLY A 237 -6.99 -14.83 -3.31
C GLY A 237 -7.95 -14.71 -4.50
N TRP A 238 -7.40 -14.64 -5.71
CA TRP A 238 -8.18 -14.61 -6.95
C TRP A 238 -8.91 -15.93 -7.14
N GLN A 239 -10.22 -15.87 -7.35
CA GLN A 239 -11.02 -17.02 -7.73
C GLN A 239 -10.98 -17.28 -9.24
N ASN A 240 -11.48 -18.45 -9.65
CA ASN A 240 -11.68 -18.78 -11.06
C ASN A 240 -12.61 -17.77 -11.73
N GLU A 241 -12.40 -17.58 -13.02
CA GLU A 241 -13.24 -16.73 -13.83
C GLU A 241 -14.62 -17.35 -14.09
N VAL A 242 -15.64 -16.50 -14.08
CA VAL A 242 -17.03 -16.88 -14.32
C VAL A 242 -17.65 -15.99 -15.39
N SER A 243 -18.66 -16.50 -16.06
CA SER A 243 -19.35 -15.80 -17.16
C SER A 243 -20.72 -15.24 -16.72
N ASN A 244 -21.45 -14.62 -17.66
CA ASN A 244 -22.80 -14.08 -17.50
C ASN A 244 -23.64 -14.78 -16.41
N GLY A 245 -24.05 -14.02 -15.39
CA GLY A 245 -24.97 -14.41 -14.33
C GLY A 245 -24.42 -15.34 -13.26
N GLN A 246 -23.23 -15.93 -13.45
CA GLN A 246 -22.62 -16.85 -12.50
C GLN A 246 -22.08 -16.13 -11.26
N GLN A 247 -22.03 -16.78 -10.10
CA GLN A 247 -21.50 -16.14 -8.89
C GLN A 247 -19.97 -16.12 -8.92
N SER A 248 -19.36 -14.94 -8.72
CA SER A 248 -17.97 -14.83 -8.25
C SER A 248 -17.94 -14.30 -6.82
N GLY A 249 -17.11 -14.87 -5.95
CA GLY A 249 -17.09 -14.60 -4.51
C GLY A 249 -17.73 -15.71 -3.69
N THR A 250 -18.15 -15.38 -2.48
CA THR A 250 -18.70 -16.36 -1.52
C THR A 250 -20.00 -15.88 -0.91
N THR A 251 -20.93 -16.81 -0.71
CA THR A 251 -22.16 -16.58 0.06
C THR A 251 -22.09 -17.43 1.33
N GLY A 252 -22.40 -16.85 2.49
CA GLY A 252 -22.47 -17.58 3.77
C GLY A 252 -21.12 -17.93 4.43
N LYS A 253 -19.98 -17.55 3.83
CA LYS A 253 -18.64 -17.82 4.39
C LYS A 253 -18.08 -16.68 5.23
N SER A 254 -18.76 -15.54 5.29
CA SER A 254 -18.29 -14.33 5.98
C SER A 254 -16.92 -13.81 5.50
N LEU A 255 -16.59 -14.02 4.22
CA LEU A 255 -15.34 -13.55 3.61
C LEU A 255 -15.61 -12.32 2.75
N ARG A 256 -14.80 -11.27 2.92
CA ARG A 256 -14.88 -10.05 2.10
C ARG A 256 -14.26 -10.26 0.72
N MET A 257 -14.82 -9.60 -0.29
CA MET A 257 -14.11 -9.27 -1.53
C MET A 257 -13.17 -8.09 -1.29
N GLU A 258 -12.00 -8.10 -1.93
CA GLU A 258 -10.99 -7.03 -1.83
C GLU A 258 -10.68 -6.37 -3.19
N ALA A 259 -10.81 -7.12 -4.29
CA ALA A 259 -10.61 -6.62 -5.66
C ALA A 259 -11.47 -7.36 -6.68
N ILE A 260 -11.68 -6.77 -7.85
CA ILE A 260 -12.40 -7.37 -8.99
C ILE A 260 -11.62 -7.18 -10.31
N LYS A 261 -11.83 -8.08 -11.27
CA LYS A 261 -11.48 -7.92 -12.70
C LYS A 261 -12.68 -8.36 -13.54
N MET A 262 -12.89 -7.70 -14.66
CA MET A 262 -13.88 -8.08 -15.65
C MET A 262 -13.50 -7.62 -17.05
N HIS A 263 -13.89 -8.39 -18.06
CA HIS A 263 -13.67 -8.09 -19.47
C HIS A 263 -14.83 -8.62 -20.32
N LEU A 264 -15.10 -7.95 -21.44
CA LEU A 264 -16.09 -8.40 -22.41
C LEU A 264 -15.53 -9.54 -23.26
N THR A 265 -16.39 -10.45 -23.71
CA THR A 265 -16.05 -11.57 -24.58
C THR A 265 -16.86 -11.52 -25.87
N GLY A 266 -16.33 -12.11 -26.95
CA GLY A 266 -16.99 -12.12 -28.26
C GLY A 266 -16.98 -10.77 -28.99
N PRO A 267 -17.69 -10.66 -30.13
CA PRO A 267 -17.66 -9.48 -31.01
C PRO A 267 -17.96 -8.13 -30.33
N ILE A 268 -18.77 -8.11 -29.27
CA ILE A 268 -19.07 -6.87 -28.54
C ILE A 268 -17.81 -6.20 -27.93
N ALA A 269 -16.76 -6.96 -27.62
CA ALA A 269 -15.50 -6.43 -27.09
C ALA A 269 -14.73 -5.57 -28.11
N GLU A 270 -15.07 -5.66 -29.40
CA GLU A 270 -14.47 -4.84 -30.46
C GLU A 270 -15.15 -3.47 -30.60
N GLN A 271 -16.31 -3.28 -29.97
CA GLN A 271 -17.11 -2.05 -30.09
C GLN A 271 -17.35 -1.35 -28.75
N TYR A 272 -17.24 -2.09 -27.65
CA TYR A 272 -17.48 -1.58 -26.31
C TYR A 272 -16.33 -1.93 -25.37
N ASP A 273 -16.17 -1.07 -24.37
CA ASP A 273 -15.34 -1.26 -23.21
C ASP A 273 -16.23 -1.44 -21.97
N VAL A 274 -15.79 -2.29 -21.05
CA VAL A 274 -16.36 -2.36 -19.71
C VAL A 274 -15.48 -1.58 -18.75
N TYR A 275 -16.05 -0.53 -18.17
CA TYR A 275 -15.44 0.22 -17.07
C TYR A 275 -16.08 -0.17 -15.75
N TYR A 276 -15.26 -0.32 -14.72
CA TYR A 276 -15.72 -0.70 -13.39
C TYR A 276 -14.85 -0.08 -12.31
N ARG A 277 -15.47 0.26 -11.19
CA ARG A 277 -14.77 0.72 -9.99
C ARG A 277 -15.44 0.17 -8.74
N VAL A 278 -14.68 0.19 -7.65
CA VAL A 278 -15.15 -0.27 -6.34
C VAL A 278 -14.90 0.80 -5.28
N HIS A 279 -15.76 0.81 -4.26
CA HIS A 279 -15.57 1.59 -3.05
C HIS A 279 -14.85 0.73 -2.02
N VAL A 280 -13.62 1.09 -1.66
CA VAL A 280 -12.77 0.33 -0.74
C VAL A 280 -12.78 0.98 0.65
N GLN A 281 -12.89 0.15 1.69
CA GLN A 281 -12.81 0.59 3.08
C GLN A 281 -11.61 1.53 3.31
N ASN A 282 -11.85 2.66 4.00
CA ASN A 282 -10.85 3.67 4.38
C ASN A 282 -10.10 4.34 3.20
N ILE A 283 -10.49 4.09 1.95
CA ILE A 283 -9.93 4.75 0.76
C ILE A 283 -11.03 5.53 0.04
N GLY A 284 -12.20 4.93 -0.14
CA GLY A 284 -13.29 5.48 -0.94
C GLY A 284 -13.34 4.86 -2.33
N TRP A 285 -13.88 5.60 -3.29
CA TRP A 285 -13.96 5.15 -4.67
C TRP A 285 -12.57 5.08 -5.32
N MET A 286 -12.24 3.91 -5.87
CA MET A 286 -11.07 3.73 -6.73
C MET A 286 -11.30 4.40 -8.09
N ALA A 287 -10.23 4.70 -8.82
CA ALA A 287 -10.36 5.11 -10.22
C ALA A 287 -11.04 4.00 -11.04
N TRP A 288 -11.63 4.37 -12.17
CA TRP A 288 -12.17 3.39 -13.13
C TRP A 288 -11.07 2.46 -13.66
N ALA A 289 -11.26 1.15 -13.47
CA ALA A 289 -10.57 0.11 -14.20
C ALA A 289 -11.31 -0.20 -15.51
N LYS A 290 -10.59 -0.76 -16.48
CA LYS A 290 -11.07 -1.05 -17.83
C LYS A 290 -10.61 -2.44 -18.26
N ASN A 291 -11.47 -3.21 -18.93
CA ASN A 291 -11.14 -4.43 -19.70
C ASN A 291 -10.02 -5.30 -19.09
N GLY A 292 -10.30 -5.96 -17.97
CA GLY A 292 -9.39 -6.88 -17.27
C GLY A 292 -8.43 -6.23 -16.27
N ALA A 293 -8.29 -4.90 -16.23
CA ALA A 293 -7.50 -4.20 -15.22
C ALA A 293 -8.09 -4.35 -13.81
N VAL A 294 -7.27 -4.45 -12.77
CA VAL A 294 -7.77 -4.63 -11.40
C VAL A 294 -8.47 -3.36 -10.89
N SER A 295 -9.63 -3.51 -10.25
CA SER A 295 -10.20 -2.50 -9.37
C SER A 295 -10.26 -3.00 -7.93
N GLY A 296 -9.76 -2.20 -6.98
CA GLY A 296 -9.77 -2.51 -5.54
C GLY A 296 -8.39 -2.64 -4.94
N SER A 297 -8.19 -3.59 -4.03
CA SER A 297 -6.90 -3.81 -3.38
C SER A 297 -6.59 -5.28 -3.14
N THR A 298 -5.31 -5.65 -3.12
CA THR A 298 -4.87 -7.00 -2.74
C THR A 298 -3.74 -6.92 -1.71
N GLY A 299 -3.71 -7.88 -0.78
CA GLY A 299 -2.72 -7.90 0.31
C GLY A 299 -2.91 -6.77 1.34
N MET A 300 -3.86 -5.86 1.11
CA MET A 300 -4.12 -4.72 1.99
C MET A 300 -5.09 -5.07 3.11
N SER A 301 -5.82 -6.19 3.07
CA SER A 301 -6.88 -6.52 4.04
C SER A 301 -7.97 -5.45 4.14
N LEU A 302 -8.43 -4.97 2.99
CA LEU A 302 -9.49 -3.97 2.87
C LEU A 302 -10.68 -4.55 2.13
N ARG A 303 -11.89 -4.38 2.69
CA ARG A 303 -13.13 -4.83 2.02
C ARG A 303 -13.55 -3.86 0.92
N ILE A 304 -14.13 -4.42 -0.13
CA ILE A 304 -15.04 -3.70 -1.03
C ILE A 304 -16.38 -3.52 -0.30
N GLU A 305 -17.00 -2.36 -0.46
CA GLU A 305 -18.32 -2.01 0.10
C GLU A 305 -19.37 -1.74 -0.97
N ALA A 306 -18.95 -1.21 -2.13
CA ALA A 306 -19.82 -0.94 -3.29
C ALA A 306 -19.06 -1.10 -4.61
N ILE A 307 -19.82 -1.28 -5.70
CA ILE A 307 -19.34 -1.56 -7.05
C ILE A 307 -20.18 -0.74 -8.03
N GLU A 308 -19.54 -0.17 -9.05
CA GLU A 308 -20.19 0.40 -10.22
C GLU A 308 -19.57 -0.20 -11.48
N ILE A 309 -20.40 -0.54 -12.46
CA ILE A 309 -20.02 -1.11 -13.76
C ILE A 309 -20.78 -0.36 -14.85
N VAL A 310 -20.06 0.12 -15.87
CA VAL A 310 -20.62 0.86 -17.00
C VAL A 310 -20.08 0.25 -18.29
N LEU A 311 -20.97 0.06 -19.26
CA LEU A 311 -20.62 -0.29 -20.62
C LEU A 311 -20.51 1.01 -21.45
N VAL A 312 -19.38 1.21 -22.12
CA VAL A 312 -19.09 2.45 -22.87
C VAL A 312 -18.62 2.06 -24.28
N LYS A 313 -19.08 2.75 -25.33
CA LYS A 313 -18.52 2.55 -26.68
C LYS A 313 -17.01 2.80 -26.64
N ASN A 314 -16.20 1.97 -27.29
CA ASN A 314 -14.74 2.06 -27.18
C ASN A 314 -14.13 3.34 -27.77
N THR A 315 -14.89 4.08 -28.58
CA THR A 315 -14.54 5.40 -29.11
C THR A 315 -14.94 6.56 -28.19
N ALA A 316 -15.74 6.31 -27.16
CA ALA A 316 -16.19 7.32 -26.22
C ALA A 316 -15.17 7.51 -25.06
N PRO A 317 -15.12 8.70 -24.44
CA PRO A 317 -14.22 8.94 -23.32
C PRO A 317 -14.54 8.04 -22.12
N ALA A 318 -13.51 7.75 -21.32
CA ALA A 318 -13.70 7.03 -20.06
C ALA A 318 -14.65 7.79 -19.12
N PRO A 319 -15.40 7.09 -18.25
CA PRO A 319 -16.23 7.74 -17.25
C PRO A 319 -15.42 8.68 -16.34
N SER A 320 -16.05 9.76 -15.88
CA SER A 320 -15.40 10.75 -15.03
C SER A 320 -14.95 10.15 -13.69
N ASN A 321 -13.73 10.49 -13.26
CA ASN A 321 -13.12 10.10 -11.98
C ASN A 321 -13.44 11.08 -10.82
N LEU A 322 -14.44 11.96 -10.96
CA LEU A 322 -14.82 12.88 -9.88
C LEU A 322 -15.12 12.09 -8.58
N LYS A 323 -14.55 12.56 -7.46
CA LYS A 323 -14.66 11.96 -6.11
C LYS A 323 -14.02 10.57 -5.94
N ALA A 324 -13.13 10.17 -6.85
CA ALA A 324 -12.32 8.96 -6.71
C ALA A 324 -10.83 9.28 -6.49
N VAL A 325 -10.07 8.29 -6.00
CA VAL A 325 -8.61 8.35 -6.08
C VAL A 325 -8.13 8.17 -7.53
N ASN A 326 -6.90 8.56 -7.83
CA ASN A 326 -6.35 8.52 -9.20
C ASN A 326 -5.78 7.16 -9.64
N PHE A 327 -5.93 6.12 -8.81
CA PHE A 327 -5.45 4.77 -9.10
C PHE A 327 -6.59 3.76 -8.92
N PRO A 328 -6.74 2.78 -9.82
CA PRO A 328 -7.81 1.78 -9.72
C PRO A 328 -7.44 0.65 -8.75
N TYR A 329 -6.15 0.44 -8.51
CA TYR A 329 -5.63 -0.73 -7.82
C TYR A 329 -4.56 -0.35 -6.78
N LEU A 330 -4.75 -0.79 -5.54
CA LEU A 330 -3.78 -0.64 -4.46
C LEU A 330 -3.22 -2.00 -4.02
N TYR A 331 -1.90 -2.12 -4.01
CA TYR A 331 -1.18 -3.27 -3.48
C TYR A 331 0.10 -2.79 -2.78
N GLN A 332 0.71 -3.65 -1.98
CA GLN A 332 1.89 -3.26 -1.19
C GLN A 332 3.12 -3.00 -2.08
N PRO A 333 3.66 -1.78 -2.10
CA PRO A 333 4.90 -1.47 -2.79
C PRO A 333 6.11 -2.06 -2.04
N SER A 334 7.28 -2.00 -2.68
CA SER A 334 8.53 -2.48 -2.11
C SER A 334 9.49 -1.32 -1.85
N VAL A 335 10.28 -1.41 -0.78
CA VAL A 335 11.48 -0.56 -0.59
C VAL A 335 12.73 -1.38 -0.81
N ASN A 336 13.60 -0.90 -1.70
CA ASN A 336 14.92 -1.45 -1.97
C ASN A 336 15.98 -0.54 -1.38
N TYR A 337 17.03 -1.12 -0.82
CA TYR A 337 18.11 -0.35 -0.22
C TYR A 337 19.41 -1.12 -0.15
N GLN A 338 20.50 -0.36 -0.12
CA GLN A 338 21.85 -0.89 0.04
C GLN A 338 22.70 0.05 0.88
N ALA A 339 23.56 -0.55 1.70
CA ALA A 339 24.57 0.14 2.49
C ALA A 339 25.93 0.12 1.78
N HIS A 340 26.67 1.21 1.95
CA HIS A 340 28.10 1.28 1.67
C HIS A 340 28.87 1.04 2.97
N ILE A 341 29.67 -0.03 3.03
CA ILE A 341 30.35 -0.48 4.25
C ILE A 341 31.86 -0.27 4.13
N GLN A 342 32.48 0.18 5.23
CA GLN A 342 33.93 0.30 5.34
C GLN A 342 34.65 -0.96 4.82
N ASN A 343 35.68 -0.76 3.98
CA ASN A 343 36.53 -1.80 3.40
C ASN A 343 35.79 -2.85 2.54
N ILE A 344 34.50 -2.68 2.27
CA ILE A 344 33.69 -3.56 1.41
C ILE A 344 33.16 -2.78 0.21
N GLY A 345 32.69 -1.56 0.42
CA GLY A 345 32.04 -0.76 -0.61
C GLY A 345 30.51 -0.91 -0.57
N TRP A 346 29.86 -0.61 -1.70
CA TRP A 346 28.43 -0.83 -1.88
C TRP A 346 28.13 -2.33 -1.90
N GLN A 347 27.23 -2.77 -1.02
CA GLN A 347 26.71 -4.12 -1.03
C GLN A 347 25.55 -4.25 -2.04
N ASN A 348 25.13 -5.48 -2.32
CA ASN A 348 23.94 -5.75 -3.11
C ASN A 348 22.69 -5.13 -2.48
N SER A 349 21.78 -4.67 -3.33
CA SER A 349 20.46 -4.19 -2.90
C SER A 349 19.64 -5.31 -2.27
N VAL A 350 19.02 -4.99 -1.15
CA VAL A 350 18.06 -5.85 -0.45
C VAL A 350 16.69 -5.18 -0.43
N THR A 351 15.66 -5.94 -0.09
CA THR A 351 14.26 -5.48 -0.11
C THR A 351 13.59 -5.76 1.24
N ASN A 352 12.68 -4.88 1.67
CA ASN A 352 11.71 -5.04 2.76
C ASN A 352 12.17 -5.91 3.96
N GLY A 353 12.71 -5.29 5.01
CA GLY A 353 12.99 -5.94 6.30
C GLY A 353 14.27 -6.78 6.32
N THR A 354 14.90 -7.00 5.15
CA THR A 354 16.18 -7.70 5.02
C THR A 354 17.33 -6.85 5.55
N ILE A 355 18.38 -7.46 6.11
CA ILE A 355 19.52 -6.70 6.64
C ILE A 355 20.36 -6.15 5.48
N SER A 356 20.63 -4.84 5.49
CA SER A 356 21.70 -4.23 4.70
C SER A 356 22.81 -3.74 5.63
N GLY A 357 24.05 -4.14 5.39
CA GLY A 357 25.20 -3.88 6.24
C GLY A 357 25.90 -5.13 6.75
N THR A 358 26.59 -5.00 7.89
CA THR A 358 27.25 -6.12 8.57
C THR A 358 26.90 -6.17 10.05
N VAL A 359 26.66 -7.37 10.56
CA VAL A 359 26.45 -7.61 12.00
C VAL A 359 27.66 -8.36 12.54
N GLY A 360 28.24 -7.87 13.64
CA GLY A 360 29.33 -8.55 14.35
C GLY A 360 30.72 -8.40 13.71
N LYS A 361 30.84 -7.73 12.56
CA LYS A 361 32.13 -7.50 11.87
C LYS A 361 32.82 -6.18 12.26
N ALA A 362 32.14 -5.32 13.01
CA ALA A 362 32.60 -3.98 13.36
C ALA A 362 32.96 -3.05 12.21
N LEU A 363 32.27 -3.20 11.09
CA LEU A 363 32.45 -2.31 9.94
C LEU A 363 31.34 -1.26 9.95
N ARG A 364 31.72 0.01 9.89
CA ARG A 364 30.76 1.13 9.83
C ARG A 364 30.03 1.16 8.49
N MET A 365 28.76 1.55 8.54
CA MET A 365 28.08 2.15 7.40
C MET A 365 28.66 3.53 7.13
N GLU A 366 28.94 3.84 5.87
CA GLU A 366 29.44 5.14 5.42
C GLU A 366 28.42 5.85 4.51
N GLY A 367 27.63 5.08 3.76
CA GLY A 367 26.62 5.57 2.81
C GLY A 367 25.39 4.66 2.74
N ILE A 368 24.27 5.18 2.26
CA ILE A 368 23.04 4.41 2.00
C ILE A 368 22.31 4.96 0.77
N ARG A 369 21.68 4.06 0.01
CA ARG A 369 20.70 4.38 -1.04
C ARG A 369 19.41 3.64 -0.75
N VAL A 370 18.28 4.32 -0.91
CA VAL A 370 16.94 3.78 -0.66
C VAL A 370 16.02 4.22 -1.80
N SER A 371 15.28 3.29 -2.39
CA SER A 371 14.33 3.57 -3.48
C SER A 371 13.05 2.75 -3.33
N LEU A 372 11.95 3.28 -3.84
CA LEU A 372 10.71 2.54 -3.98
C LEU A 372 10.70 1.76 -5.30
N SER A 373 10.10 0.57 -5.29
CA SER A 373 9.74 -0.17 -6.51
C SER A 373 8.35 -0.78 -6.37
N ASN A 374 7.80 -1.28 -7.48
CA ASN A 374 6.46 -1.86 -7.52
C ASN A 374 5.39 -0.91 -6.95
N VAL A 375 5.54 0.40 -7.18
CA VAL A 375 4.55 1.39 -6.76
C VAL A 375 3.32 1.25 -7.65
N PRO A 376 2.11 1.14 -7.09
CA PRO A 376 0.88 1.10 -7.87
C PRO A 376 0.78 2.23 -8.89
N GLN A 377 0.39 1.91 -10.12
CA GLN A 377 0.24 2.90 -11.18
C GLN A 377 -0.78 3.97 -10.77
N GLY A 378 -0.42 5.25 -10.96
CA GLY A 378 -1.25 6.39 -10.57
C GLY A 378 -1.14 6.78 -9.08
N LEU A 379 -0.46 5.99 -8.25
CA LEU A 379 -0.15 6.37 -6.86
C LEU A 379 1.11 7.25 -6.84
N SER A 380 0.92 8.55 -6.60
CA SER A 380 2.02 9.52 -6.54
C SER A 380 2.87 9.35 -5.27
N GLY A 381 4.12 9.82 -5.32
CA GLY A 381 4.98 9.89 -4.15
C GLY A 381 6.39 9.33 -4.34
N SER A 382 7.22 9.49 -3.32
CA SER A 382 8.62 9.07 -3.29
C SER A 382 9.04 8.64 -1.88
N ILE A 383 10.29 8.22 -1.74
CA ILE A 383 10.97 8.07 -0.45
C ILE A 383 12.08 9.11 -0.33
N GLN A 384 12.15 9.73 0.85
CA GLN A 384 13.15 10.73 1.20
C GLN A 384 13.88 10.32 2.46
N TYR A 385 15.16 10.65 2.54
CA TYR A 385 16.00 10.28 3.68
C TYR A 385 17.24 11.16 3.80
N LYS A 386 17.75 11.24 5.03
CA LYS A 386 19.01 11.91 5.36
C LYS A 386 19.77 11.09 6.39
N ALA A 387 21.08 11.26 6.39
CA ALA A 387 21.99 10.63 7.35
C ALA A 387 22.62 11.69 8.26
N HIS A 388 22.84 11.31 9.52
CA HIS A 388 23.74 11.99 10.44
C HIS A 388 25.13 11.35 10.32
N VAL A 389 26.12 12.13 9.89
CA VAL A 389 27.47 11.62 9.61
C VAL A 389 28.46 12.21 10.60
N GLN A 390 29.40 11.39 11.07
CA GLN A 390 30.49 11.82 11.96
C GLN A 390 31.17 13.10 11.44
N ARG A 391 31.35 14.09 12.34
CA ARG A 391 31.95 15.41 12.07
C ARG A 391 31.20 16.31 11.07
N ILE A 392 30.09 15.85 10.49
CA ILE A 392 29.26 16.63 9.56
C ILE A 392 27.90 16.95 10.19
N GLY A 393 27.35 16.01 10.96
CA GLY A 393 26.00 16.11 11.48
C GLY A 393 24.96 15.66 10.46
N TRP A 394 23.71 16.13 10.63
CA TRP A 394 22.62 15.85 9.70
C TRP A 394 22.86 16.51 8.34
N GLN A 395 22.90 15.70 7.28
CA GLN A 395 23.00 16.18 5.90
C GLN A 395 21.62 16.58 5.33
N SER A 396 21.64 17.26 4.19
CA SER A 396 20.43 17.57 3.42
C SER A 396 19.67 16.31 3.00
N MET A 397 18.36 16.47 2.84
CA MET A 397 17.48 15.38 2.43
C MET A 397 17.74 14.98 0.97
N VAL A 398 17.82 13.67 0.72
CA VAL A 398 17.92 13.09 -0.62
C VAL A 398 16.68 12.23 -0.90
N SER A 399 16.46 11.87 -2.17
CA SER A 399 15.31 11.09 -2.61
C SER A 399 15.73 9.90 -3.46
N ASN A 400 14.90 8.84 -3.49
CA ASN A 400 14.91 7.73 -4.45
C ASN A 400 16.27 7.41 -5.11
N GLY A 401 17.05 6.56 -4.46
CA GLY A 401 18.29 6.01 -5.00
C GLY A 401 19.50 6.94 -4.90
N ALA A 402 19.32 8.21 -4.56
CA ALA A 402 20.43 9.14 -4.30
C ALA A 402 21.22 8.74 -3.04
N THR A 403 22.50 9.10 -2.96
CA THR A 403 23.33 8.69 -1.81
C THR A 403 23.11 9.63 -0.63
N ALA A 404 22.74 9.09 0.54
CA ALA A 404 22.93 9.75 1.83
C ALA A 404 24.19 9.21 2.51
N GLY A 405 24.92 10.04 3.25
CA GLY A 405 26.21 9.68 3.84
C GLY A 405 27.41 10.18 3.04
N THR A 406 28.51 9.44 3.10
CA THR A 406 29.75 9.70 2.37
C THR A 406 30.33 8.43 1.78
N THR A 407 31.11 8.56 0.70
CA THR A 407 31.90 7.48 0.12
C THR A 407 33.35 7.93 0.05
N GLY A 408 34.30 7.07 0.42
CA GLY A 408 35.75 7.35 0.31
C GLY A 408 36.30 8.37 1.32
N LYS A 409 35.47 8.93 2.22
CA LYS A 409 35.90 9.91 3.24
C LYS A 409 36.23 9.29 4.61
N ALA A 410 36.05 7.97 4.74
CA ALA A 410 36.20 7.23 5.99
C ALA A 410 35.36 7.77 7.17
N LEU A 411 34.18 8.35 6.88
CA LEU A 411 33.24 8.87 7.88
C LEU A 411 32.07 7.90 8.06
N ARG A 412 31.71 7.61 9.32
CA ARG A 412 30.57 6.74 9.64
C ARG A 412 29.24 7.50 9.61
N ILE A 413 28.19 6.80 9.19
CA ILE A 413 26.81 7.16 9.52
C ILE A 413 26.56 6.75 10.98
N GLU A 414 25.94 7.65 11.74
CA GLU A 414 25.57 7.46 13.14
C GLU A 414 24.05 7.37 13.33
N ALA A 415 23.28 8.10 12.51
CA ALA A 415 21.83 8.04 12.51
C ALA A 415 21.22 8.27 11.11
N ILE A 416 19.94 7.96 10.97
CA ILE A 416 19.16 8.11 9.74
C ILE A 416 17.71 8.52 10.05
N SER A 417 17.10 9.25 9.12
CA SER A 417 15.66 9.57 9.11
C SER A 417 15.13 9.27 7.71
N ILE A 418 13.99 8.57 7.60
CA ILE A 418 13.40 8.12 6.33
C ILE A 418 11.90 8.38 6.34
N SER A 419 11.37 9.02 5.30
CA SER A 419 9.94 9.34 5.17
C SER A 419 9.43 9.09 3.76
N LEU A 420 8.12 8.87 3.64
CA LEU A 420 7.41 8.83 2.36
C LEU A 420 6.84 10.22 2.04
N THR A 421 6.69 10.53 0.75
CA THR A 421 6.07 11.77 0.26
C THR A 421 4.92 11.46 -0.71
N GLY A 422 4.05 12.43 -1.00
CA GLY A 422 2.92 12.25 -1.93
C GLY A 422 1.87 11.26 -1.44
N ASP A 423 1.05 10.71 -2.35
CA ASP A 423 -0.09 9.86 -2.00
C ASP A 423 0.30 8.54 -1.34
N ILE A 424 1.44 7.95 -1.66
CA ILE A 424 1.91 6.71 -1.03
C ILE A 424 1.98 6.83 0.50
N SER A 425 2.34 8.01 1.03
CA SER A 425 2.40 8.29 2.47
C SER A 425 1.03 8.24 3.18
N LYS A 426 -0.07 8.32 2.43
CA LYS A 426 -1.44 8.20 2.96
C LYS A 426 -1.84 6.75 3.22
N TYR A 427 -1.20 5.79 2.53
CA TYR A 427 -1.60 4.38 2.56
C TYR A 427 -0.53 3.45 3.14
N PHE A 428 0.71 3.92 3.26
CA PHE A 428 1.83 3.15 3.80
C PHE A 428 2.63 3.94 4.82
N ASP A 429 3.20 3.22 5.78
CA ASP A 429 4.22 3.70 6.70
C ASP A 429 5.56 3.07 6.32
N VAL A 430 6.65 3.84 6.41
CA VAL A 430 8.02 3.32 6.26
C VAL A 430 8.64 3.13 7.63
N TYR A 431 8.86 1.87 8.01
CA TYR A 431 9.52 1.50 9.25
C TYR A 431 10.99 1.17 9.00
N TYR A 432 11.85 1.55 9.93
CA TYR A 432 13.27 1.21 9.90
C TYR A 432 13.84 1.03 11.31
N GLN A 433 14.81 0.13 11.42
CA GLN A 433 15.61 -0.08 12.63
C GLN A 433 17.08 -0.17 12.27
N THR A 434 17.95 0.24 13.19
CA THR A 434 19.39 0.31 12.96
C THR A 434 20.14 -0.57 13.96
N GLN A 435 21.17 -1.27 13.47
CA GLN A 435 22.16 -1.92 14.31
C GLN A 435 23.29 -0.92 14.56
N VAL A 436 23.60 -0.70 15.83
CA VAL A 436 24.56 0.29 16.30
C VAL A 436 25.66 -0.40 17.12
N GLN A 437 26.90 0.06 16.93
CA GLN A 437 28.05 -0.36 17.71
C GLN A 437 27.76 -0.32 19.22
N SER A 438 28.10 -1.40 19.93
CA SER A 438 27.92 -1.54 21.39
C SER A 438 26.47 -1.57 21.91
N PHE A 439 25.47 -1.26 21.08
CA PHE A 439 24.04 -1.30 21.45
C PHE A 439 23.24 -2.39 20.73
N GLY A 440 23.80 -3.00 19.68
CA GLY A 440 23.08 -3.98 18.88
C GLY A 440 21.95 -3.35 18.09
N TRP A 441 20.86 -4.10 17.88
CA TRP A 441 19.68 -3.57 17.20
C TRP A 441 18.90 -2.67 18.17
N LEU A 442 18.73 -1.41 17.76
CA LEU A 442 17.76 -0.51 18.37
C LEU A 442 16.34 -0.87 17.91
N ASP A 443 15.35 -0.31 18.61
CA ASP A 443 13.94 -0.47 18.26
C ASP A 443 13.61 0.12 16.88
N TRP A 444 12.47 -0.25 16.33
CA TRP A 444 11.95 0.33 15.10
C TRP A 444 11.46 1.75 15.30
N THR A 445 11.52 2.55 14.25
CA THR A 445 10.87 3.86 14.16
C THR A 445 10.28 4.01 12.77
N HIS A 446 9.55 5.09 12.50
CA HIS A 446 8.91 5.29 11.21
C HIS A 446 8.77 6.75 10.80
N ASN A 447 8.52 6.97 9.51
CA ASN A 447 8.01 8.21 8.94
C ASN A 447 8.73 9.51 9.38
N GLY A 448 10.05 9.55 9.21
CA GLY A 448 10.87 10.76 9.41
C GLY A 448 11.39 10.96 10.83
N GLU A 449 11.02 10.07 11.76
CA GLU A 449 11.65 9.99 13.08
C GLU A 449 13.11 9.50 12.97
N ASN A 450 13.93 9.76 14.00
CA ASN A 450 15.33 9.39 13.94
C ASN A 450 15.54 7.92 14.35
N ALA A 451 16.48 7.23 13.69
CA ALA A 451 17.02 5.94 14.10
C ALA A 451 18.53 5.99 14.22
N GLY A 452 19.10 5.31 15.20
CA GLY A 452 20.56 5.26 15.43
C GLY A 452 20.97 6.13 16.61
N THR A 453 22.03 6.91 16.47
CA THR A 453 22.57 7.71 17.55
C THR A 453 23.06 9.09 17.11
N SER A 454 23.05 10.04 18.03
CA SER A 454 23.82 11.27 17.91
C SER A 454 24.53 11.60 19.22
N ALA A 455 25.57 12.42 19.11
CA ALA A 455 26.39 12.91 20.22
C ALA A 455 27.20 11.84 21.02
N ILE A 456 26.96 10.55 20.81
CA ILE A 456 27.64 9.45 21.53
C ILE A 456 28.73 8.74 20.71
N SER A 457 29.01 9.23 19.49
CA SER A 457 30.05 8.71 18.58
C SER A 457 29.94 7.24 18.17
N ALA A 458 28.78 6.60 18.32
CA ALA A 458 28.55 5.21 17.93
C ALA A 458 28.16 5.09 16.44
N ARG A 459 28.86 4.22 15.69
CA ARG A 459 28.54 3.95 14.27
C ARG A 459 27.28 3.08 14.13
N MET A 460 26.53 3.31 13.06
CA MET A 460 25.65 2.30 12.49
C MET A 460 26.48 1.23 11.74
N GLU A 461 26.13 -0.05 11.89
CA GLU A 461 26.76 -1.15 11.13
C GLU A 461 25.77 -1.87 10.20
N SER A 462 24.46 -1.80 10.48
CA SER A 462 23.40 -2.34 9.60
C SER A 462 22.07 -1.61 9.75
N ILE A 463 21.16 -1.81 8.78
CA ILE A 463 19.80 -1.28 8.78
C ILE A 463 18.81 -2.30 8.21
N LYS A 464 17.56 -2.25 8.67
CA LYS A 464 16.39 -2.84 8.02
C LYS A 464 15.39 -1.74 7.72
N ILE A 465 14.76 -1.78 6.54
CA ILE A 465 13.71 -0.84 6.13
C ILE A 465 12.56 -1.65 5.53
N GLN A 466 11.33 -1.37 5.94
CA GLN A 466 10.14 -2.08 5.45
C GLN A 466 8.97 -1.12 5.28
N LEU A 467 8.22 -1.30 4.20
CA LEU A 467 6.92 -0.66 4.04
C LEU A 467 5.83 -1.56 4.64
N VAL A 468 4.95 -0.97 5.42
CA VAL A 468 3.74 -1.63 5.93
C VAL A 468 2.53 -0.79 5.59
N ARG A 469 1.35 -1.41 5.50
CA ARG A 469 0.09 -0.67 5.35
C ARG A 469 -0.06 0.33 6.51
N LYS A 470 -0.52 1.54 6.20
CA LYS A 470 -0.72 2.59 7.19
C LYS A 470 -1.68 2.16 8.30
N GLY A 471 -1.26 2.37 9.54
CA GLY A 471 -2.03 2.00 10.74
C GLY A 471 -1.96 0.51 11.11
N SER A 472 -1.18 -0.31 10.40
CA SER A 472 -0.85 -1.67 10.82
C SER A 472 0.12 -1.66 12.00
N THR A 473 0.22 -2.79 12.71
CA THR A 473 1.18 -2.97 13.80
C THR A 473 2.61 -2.78 13.31
N ALA A 474 3.43 -2.10 14.11
CA ALA A 474 4.86 -1.95 13.86
C ALA A 474 5.56 -3.33 13.76
N PRO A 475 6.63 -3.47 12.96
CA PRO A 475 7.35 -4.74 12.84
C PRO A 475 8.02 -5.23 14.14
N GLY A 476 8.14 -4.36 15.15
CA GLY A 476 8.66 -4.67 16.47
C GLY A 476 8.44 -3.51 17.44
N LYS A 477 9.15 -3.53 18.58
CA LYS A 477 9.11 -2.43 19.57
C LYS A 477 9.58 -1.12 18.93
N THR A 478 9.05 -0.01 19.44
CA THR A 478 9.32 1.35 18.92
C THR A 478 9.79 2.35 19.98
N THR A 479 10.27 1.87 21.13
CA THR A 479 10.49 2.71 22.31
C THR A 479 11.87 3.36 22.37
N LYS A 480 12.90 2.70 21.84
CA LYS A 480 14.31 3.14 21.89
C LYS A 480 15.00 3.02 20.54
N ALA A 481 14.48 3.72 19.53
CA ALA A 481 15.02 3.69 18.18
C ALA A 481 16.20 4.66 17.97
N TYR A 482 16.30 5.69 18.81
CA TYR A 482 17.31 6.75 18.74
C TYR A 482 17.91 7.01 20.12
N LEU A 483 19.24 7.09 20.20
CA LEU A 483 19.95 7.35 21.45
C LEU A 483 20.78 8.63 21.39
N THR A 484 20.72 9.40 22.48
CA THR A 484 21.58 10.56 22.74
C THR A 484 22.49 10.30 23.94
N ASN A 485 23.31 11.29 24.34
CA ASN A 485 24.17 11.18 25.52
C ASN A 485 23.43 10.81 26.80
N ALA A 486 22.19 11.28 26.98
CA ALA A 486 21.39 10.97 28.17
C ALA A 486 20.94 9.49 28.21
N ASP A 487 20.79 8.87 27.04
CA ASP A 487 20.24 7.53 26.89
C ASP A 487 21.32 6.45 26.83
N ALA A 488 22.55 6.83 26.49
CA ALA A 488 23.64 5.93 26.15
C ALA A 488 23.98 4.95 27.28
N SER A 489 24.10 5.43 28.51
CA SER A 489 24.40 4.55 29.64
C SER A 489 23.28 3.52 29.83
N THR A 490 22.03 3.97 30.02
CA THR A 490 20.85 3.11 30.23
C THR A 490 20.61 2.11 29.10
N ALA A 491 20.69 2.54 27.84
CA ALA A 491 20.48 1.65 26.69
C ALA A 491 21.60 0.59 26.57
N TYR A 492 22.83 0.99 26.87
CA TYR A 492 23.96 0.08 26.91
C TYR A 492 23.79 -0.98 28.00
N PHE A 493 23.34 -0.57 29.19
CA PHE A 493 23.00 -1.47 30.29
C PHE A 493 21.93 -2.49 29.91
N ASP A 494 20.81 -2.01 29.36
CA ASP A 494 19.69 -2.87 28.94
C ASP A 494 20.15 -3.89 27.90
N TYR A 495 20.96 -3.46 26.93
CA TYR A 495 21.52 -4.35 25.92
C TYR A 495 22.37 -5.45 26.56
N MET A 496 23.31 -5.08 27.44
CA MET A 496 24.20 -6.05 28.06
C MET A 496 23.48 -7.01 29.02
N ASN A 497 22.49 -6.53 29.76
CA ASN A 497 21.64 -7.37 30.62
C ASN A 497 20.85 -8.40 29.83
N ASN A 498 20.39 -8.05 28.62
CA ASN A 498 19.66 -8.97 27.75
C ASN A 498 20.58 -9.90 26.95
N TYR A 499 21.80 -9.46 26.62
CA TYR A 499 22.71 -10.21 25.76
C TYR A 499 23.63 -11.15 26.52
N SER A 500 24.14 -10.75 27.70
CA SER A 500 25.01 -11.58 28.55
C SER A 500 24.43 -12.97 28.88
N PRO A 501 23.13 -13.13 29.20
CA PRO A 501 22.53 -14.45 29.45
C PRO A 501 22.64 -15.42 28.26
N LYS A 502 22.73 -14.91 27.02
CA LYS A 502 22.90 -15.75 25.82
C LYS A 502 24.31 -16.33 25.69
N LEU A 503 25.28 -15.72 26.37
CA LEU A 503 26.68 -16.17 26.42
C LEU A 503 26.96 -17.07 27.63
N LYS A 504 25.97 -17.31 28.49
CA LYS A 504 26.14 -18.00 29.78
C LYS A 504 26.67 -19.43 29.59
N GLY A 505 27.78 -19.73 30.25
CA GLY A 505 28.33 -21.08 30.34
C GLY A 505 27.80 -21.86 31.55
N THR A 506 28.35 -23.05 31.76
CA THR A 506 27.96 -23.95 32.87
C THR A 506 28.81 -23.79 34.13
N ASN A 507 29.95 -23.08 34.07
CA ASN A 507 30.83 -22.89 35.21
C ASN A 507 30.27 -21.82 36.17
N ARG A 508 29.78 -22.27 37.34
CA ARG A 508 29.13 -21.42 38.34
C ARG A 508 30.02 -20.30 38.89
N ILE A 509 31.33 -20.55 39.05
CA ILE A 509 32.29 -19.53 39.51
C ILE A 509 32.40 -18.43 38.45
N ILE A 510 32.62 -18.81 37.20
CA ILE A 510 32.73 -17.86 36.09
C ILE A 510 31.47 -17.03 35.92
N GLU A 511 30.29 -17.65 35.98
CA GLU A 511 29.03 -16.91 35.86
C GLU A 511 28.78 -15.99 37.06
N SER A 512 29.17 -16.40 38.27
CA SER A 512 29.11 -15.54 39.45
C SER A 512 30.06 -14.34 39.32
N THR A 513 31.32 -14.57 38.92
CA THR A 513 32.32 -13.53 38.63
C THR A 513 31.78 -12.50 37.65
N ILE A 514 31.26 -12.96 36.51
CA ILE A 514 30.75 -12.08 35.45
C ILE A 514 29.49 -11.34 35.91
N SER A 515 28.60 -12.00 36.66
CA SER A 515 27.40 -11.37 37.20
C SER A 515 27.74 -10.20 38.14
N HIS A 516 28.72 -10.38 39.03
CA HIS A 516 29.18 -9.29 39.91
C HIS A 516 29.76 -8.14 39.10
N GLY A 517 30.61 -8.43 38.11
CA GLY A 517 31.20 -7.35 37.30
C GLY A 517 30.19 -6.62 36.43
N ILE A 518 29.20 -7.32 35.86
CA ILE A 518 28.08 -6.68 35.14
C ILE A 518 27.29 -5.74 36.04
N SER A 519 27.09 -6.10 37.32
CA SER A 519 26.34 -5.28 38.28
C SER A 519 26.99 -3.91 38.55
N LEU A 520 28.29 -3.79 38.28
CA LEU A 520 29.11 -2.58 38.46
C LEU A 520 29.28 -1.74 37.19
N ILE A 521 28.78 -2.21 36.03
CA ILE A 521 28.83 -1.41 34.81
C ILE A 521 28.25 -0.01 35.13
N GLY A 522 28.90 1.05 34.64
CA GLY A 522 28.55 2.47 34.84
C GLY A 522 28.24 2.92 36.28
N LYS A 523 28.57 2.12 37.30
CA LYS A 523 28.56 2.46 38.73
C LYS A 523 29.97 2.52 39.32
N SER A 524 30.95 1.95 38.61
CA SER A 524 32.37 2.00 38.92
C SER A 524 33.06 2.90 37.90
N SER A 525 33.59 4.04 38.34
CA SER A 525 34.48 4.88 37.52
C SER A 525 35.91 4.36 37.64
N TYR A 526 36.65 4.39 36.54
CA TYR A 526 38.02 3.89 36.54
C TYR A 526 38.90 4.65 37.54
N CYS A 527 39.61 3.92 38.39
CA CYS A 527 40.51 4.47 39.39
C CYS A 527 41.87 3.77 39.33
N TRP A 528 42.89 4.45 38.81
CA TRP A 528 44.26 3.92 38.76
C TRP A 528 44.76 3.56 40.16
N GLY A 529 45.15 2.31 40.39
CA GLY A 529 45.58 1.85 41.72
C GLY A 529 44.42 1.52 42.68
N GLY A 530 43.16 1.73 42.27
CA GLY A 530 41.97 1.42 43.03
C GLY A 530 41.82 -0.07 43.39
N GLY A 531 40.82 -0.40 44.20
CA GLY A 531 40.45 -1.77 44.55
C GLY A 531 41.41 -2.49 45.50
N ARG A 532 42.46 -1.83 46.01
CA ARG A 532 43.47 -2.44 46.91
C ARG A 532 43.23 -2.16 48.39
N THR A 533 42.31 -1.26 48.71
CA THR A 533 41.92 -0.91 50.08
C THR A 533 40.42 -1.15 50.28
N ALA A 534 40.01 -1.40 51.53
CA ALA A 534 38.60 -1.56 51.89
C ALA A 534 37.75 -0.35 51.42
N SER A 535 38.27 0.87 51.54
CA SER A 535 37.58 2.09 51.09
C SER A 535 37.39 2.11 49.57
N SER A 536 38.42 1.77 48.79
CA SER A 536 38.31 1.74 47.33
C SER A 536 37.35 0.65 46.83
N ILE A 537 37.34 -0.51 47.51
CA ILE A 537 36.41 -1.61 47.19
C ILE A 537 34.97 -1.19 47.50
N ALA A 538 34.73 -0.62 48.68
CA ALA A 538 33.39 -0.16 49.09
C ALA A 538 32.85 0.96 48.18
N GLY A 539 33.73 1.81 47.66
CA GLY A 539 33.39 2.86 46.70
C GLY A 539 33.23 2.41 45.25
N ASN A 540 33.42 1.12 44.94
CA ASN A 540 33.54 0.62 43.57
C ASN A 540 34.57 1.39 42.73
N HIS A 541 35.73 1.70 43.31
CA HIS A 541 36.83 2.34 42.61
C HIS A 541 37.88 1.27 42.32
N PHE A 542 37.95 0.81 41.08
CA PHE A 542 38.90 -0.23 40.67
C PHE A 542 39.77 0.24 39.50
N ASP A 543 40.93 -0.39 39.36
CA ASP A 543 41.62 -0.50 38.08
C ASP A 543 41.34 -1.89 37.46
N CYS A 544 41.88 -2.14 36.26
CA CYS A 544 41.63 -3.38 35.54
C CYS A 544 41.99 -4.65 36.32
N SER A 545 43.12 -4.65 37.00
CA SER A 545 43.67 -5.82 37.71
C SER A 545 42.98 -6.09 39.04
N SER A 546 42.71 -5.03 39.80
CA SER A 546 42.00 -5.09 41.07
C SER A 546 40.52 -5.42 40.87
N PHE A 547 39.88 -4.88 39.82
CA PHE A 547 38.56 -5.27 39.39
C PHE A 547 38.51 -6.77 39.09
N THR A 548 39.40 -7.25 38.22
CA THR A 548 39.43 -8.66 37.81
C THR A 548 39.62 -9.59 39.01
N SER A 549 40.61 -9.31 39.86
CA SER A 549 40.86 -10.07 41.08
C SER A 549 39.65 -10.09 42.01
N TRP A 550 39.02 -8.92 42.23
CA TRP A 550 37.89 -8.79 43.14
C TRP A 550 36.65 -9.50 42.63
N MET A 551 36.33 -9.39 41.33
CA MET A 551 35.19 -10.08 40.74
C MET A 551 35.35 -11.60 40.86
N TYR A 552 36.56 -12.11 40.65
CA TYR A 552 36.85 -13.53 40.83
C TYR A 552 36.73 -13.97 42.30
N HIS A 553 37.19 -13.14 43.23
CA HIS A 553 36.99 -13.36 44.67
C HIS A 553 35.50 -13.47 45.02
N LEU A 554 34.67 -12.52 44.58
CA LEU A 554 33.21 -12.57 44.75
C LEU A 554 32.56 -13.77 44.04
N GLY A 555 33.15 -14.20 42.93
CA GLY A 555 32.76 -15.42 42.21
C GLY A 555 33.06 -16.73 42.96
N GLY A 556 33.79 -16.67 44.08
CA GLY A 556 34.19 -17.82 44.89
C GLY A 556 35.58 -18.36 44.56
N LYS A 557 36.41 -17.61 43.82
CA LYS A 557 37.78 -18.00 43.47
C LYS A 557 38.76 -16.84 43.67
N THR A 558 39.54 -16.88 44.73
CA THR A 558 40.68 -15.98 44.89
C THR A 558 41.79 -16.36 43.90
N ILE A 559 42.05 -15.49 42.92
CA ILE A 559 43.08 -15.71 41.89
C ILE A 559 44.40 -14.98 42.18
N ASP A 560 44.36 -13.96 43.03
CA ASP A 560 45.54 -13.22 43.45
C ASP A 560 45.33 -12.55 44.81
N ASN A 561 46.39 -11.96 45.37
CA ASN A 561 46.27 -11.13 46.56
C ASN A 561 45.73 -9.75 46.18
N GLN A 562 44.53 -9.41 46.66
CA GLN A 562 43.84 -8.16 46.30
C GLN A 562 44.64 -6.89 46.62
N ALA A 563 45.45 -6.88 47.68
CA ALA A 563 46.23 -5.69 48.07
C ALA A 563 47.39 -5.39 47.09
N TRP A 564 47.88 -6.40 46.37
CA TRP A 564 49.08 -6.30 45.52
C TRP A 564 48.83 -6.71 44.06
N THR A 565 47.60 -7.11 43.73
CA THR A 565 47.23 -7.56 42.39
C THR A 565 47.59 -6.49 41.34
N ASN A 566 48.14 -6.95 40.24
CA ASN A 566 48.49 -6.16 39.07
C ASN A 566 48.45 -7.06 37.84
N THR A 567 48.57 -6.49 36.65
CA THR A 567 48.53 -7.27 35.40
C THR A 567 49.61 -8.35 35.35
N TRP A 568 50.82 -8.03 35.85
CA TRP A 568 51.95 -8.97 35.88
C TRP A 568 51.69 -10.17 36.79
N SER A 569 51.23 -9.93 38.01
CA SER A 569 50.92 -11.01 38.94
C SER A 569 49.81 -11.91 38.40
N LEU A 570 48.74 -11.34 37.84
CA LEU A 570 47.65 -12.09 37.19
C LEU A 570 48.12 -12.90 35.97
N ALA A 571 49.10 -12.42 35.22
CA ALA A 571 49.68 -13.15 34.09
C ALA A 571 50.47 -14.39 34.50
N THR A 572 50.78 -14.57 35.78
CA THR A 572 51.41 -15.80 36.31
C THR A 572 50.38 -16.80 36.85
N LYS A 573 49.09 -16.47 36.85
CA LYS A 573 48.03 -17.30 37.45
C LYS A 573 47.33 -18.17 36.43
N GLY A 574 46.76 -19.28 36.92
CA GLY A 574 45.98 -20.20 36.11
C GLY A 574 46.80 -20.95 35.06
N TYR A 575 46.11 -21.44 34.03
CA TYR A 575 46.74 -22.21 32.95
C TYR A 575 46.90 -21.36 31.69
N SER A 576 47.98 -21.58 30.94
CA SER A 576 48.19 -20.93 29.64
C SER A 576 47.10 -21.34 28.63
N SER A 577 46.59 -20.38 27.87
CA SER A 577 45.60 -20.58 26.80
C SER A 577 46.04 -19.81 25.55
N THR A 578 45.29 -19.98 24.45
CA THR A 578 45.55 -19.31 23.17
C THR A 578 44.26 -18.77 22.59
N TRP A 579 44.35 -17.85 21.62
CA TRP A 579 43.18 -17.33 20.92
C TRP A 579 42.29 -18.41 20.30
N ALA A 580 42.86 -19.54 19.90
CA ALA A 580 42.11 -20.68 19.36
C ALA A 580 41.35 -21.48 20.43
N LYS A 581 41.74 -21.36 21.71
CA LYS A 581 41.17 -22.10 22.84
C LYS A 581 40.45 -21.21 23.85
N ILE A 582 40.46 -19.90 23.63
CA ILE A 582 39.90 -18.94 24.57
C ILE A 582 38.42 -19.22 24.80
N LYS A 583 38.03 -19.22 26.07
CA LYS A 583 36.65 -19.48 26.49
C LYS A 583 36.19 -18.43 27.49
N ARG A 584 34.88 -18.32 27.65
CA ARG A 584 34.26 -17.42 28.63
C ARG A 584 34.89 -17.61 30.02
N GLY A 585 35.26 -16.50 30.64
CA GLY A 585 36.01 -16.44 31.89
C GLY A 585 37.50 -16.22 31.70
N ASP A 586 38.11 -16.68 30.61
CA ASP A 586 39.56 -16.53 30.41
C ASP A 586 39.99 -15.05 30.49
N LEU A 587 41.15 -14.82 31.08
CA LEU A 587 41.77 -13.50 31.16
C LEU A 587 42.61 -13.24 29.92
N ILE A 588 42.41 -12.09 29.29
CA ILE A 588 43.32 -11.57 28.25
C ILE A 588 44.12 -10.46 28.92
N ILE A 589 45.44 -10.63 28.98
CA ILE A 589 46.35 -9.75 29.71
C ILE A 589 47.37 -9.18 28.74
N LEU A 590 47.34 -7.87 28.57
CA LEU A 590 48.20 -7.10 27.70
C LEU A 590 49.38 -6.54 28.50
N PHE A 591 50.60 -6.72 27.98
CA PHE A 591 51.78 -5.99 28.42
C PHE A 591 52.33 -5.15 27.28
N ARG A 592 52.18 -3.82 27.36
CA ARG A 592 52.91 -2.87 26.52
C ARG A 592 53.70 -1.90 27.40
N PRO A 593 54.81 -1.33 26.89
CA PRO A 593 55.59 -0.34 27.62
C PRO A 593 54.79 0.89 28.06
N ASP A 594 53.74 1.22 27.30
CA ASP A 594 52.89 2.40 27.46
C ASP A 594 51.53 2.10 28.11
N ASP A 595 51.09 0.83 28.14
CA ASP A 595 49.80 0.43 28.72
C ASP A 595 49.74 -1.08 28.96
N SER A 596 49.45 -1.48 30.20
CA SER A 596 49.20 -2.87 30.56
C SER A 596 47.77 -3.02 31.05
N HIS A 597 47.05 -4.01 30.53
CA HIS A 597 45.61 -4.14 30.79
C HIS A 597 45.19 -5.59 30.99
N VAL A 598 44.14 -5.84 31.76
CA VAL A 598 43.53 -7.17 31.89
C VAL A 598 42.02 -7.08 31.74
N VAL A 599 41.47 -8.05 31.02
CA VAL A 599 40.02 -8.15 30.77
C VAL A 599 39.54 -9.59 30.96
N ILE A 600 38.25 -9.74 31.31
CA ILE A 600 37.57 -11.03 31.43
C ILE A 600 36.82 -11.30 30.12
N TYR A 601 37.21 -12.33 29.38
CA TYR A 601 36.56 -12.69 28.13
C TYR A 601 35.15 -13.25 28.39
N LEU A 602 34.15 -12.76 27.67
CA LEU A 602 32.75 -13.14 27.84
C LEU A 602 32.27 -14.16 26.82
N GLY A 603 33.03 -14.40 25.73
CA GLY A 603 32.57 -15.14 24.56
C GLY A 603 32.16 -14.21 23.41
N ASP A 604 32.08 -14.74 22.20
CA ASP A 604 31.68 -14.03 20.97
C ASP A 604 32.41 -12.70 20.71
N GLY A 605 33.67 -12.59 21.15
CA GLY A 605 34.46 -11.37 21.01
C GLY A 605 34.11 -10.27 22.01
N PHE A 606 33.32 -10.52 23.05
CA PHE A 606 33.04 -9.57 24.13
C PHE A 606 33.99 -9.77 25.30
N PHE A 607 34.30 -8.71 26.02
CA PHE A 607 35.07 -8.76 27.25
C PHE A 607 34.61 -7.70 28.24
N LEU A 608 34.64 -8.06 29.52
CA LEU A 608 34.33 -7.21 30.66
C LEU A 608 35.62 -6.70 31.29
N HIS A 609 35.68 -5.41 31.58
CA HIS A 609 36.85 -4.79 32.17
C HIS A 609 36.51 -3.50 32.91
N ASP A 610 37.48 -2.94 33.63
CA ASP A 610 37.45 -1.57 34.12
C ASP A 610 38.50 -0.75 33.37
N SER A 611 38.07 0.27 32.61
CA SER A 611 38.98 1.09 31.78
C SER A 611 38.38 2.46 31.47
N PRO A 612 39.20 3.53 31.37
CA PRO A 612 38.75 4.80 30.82
C PRO A 612 38.28 4.69 29.37
N SER A 613 38.73 3.65 28.65
CA SER A 613 38.38 3.39 27.25
C SER A 613 37.15 2.47 27.10
N SER A 614 36.48 2.14 28.20
CA SER A 614 35.21 1.43 28.16
C SER A 614 34.06 2.38 27.78
N PRO A 615 32.89 1.87 27.34
CA PRO A 615 31.73 2.71 27.01
C PRO A 615 31.20 3.55 28.19
N THR A 616 31.63 3.26 29.41
CA THR A 616 31.19 3.94 30.64
C THR A 616 32.30 4.78 31.30
N GLY A 617 33.53 4.75 30.77
CA GLY A 617 34.69 5.37 31.42
C GLY A 617 35.16 4.65 32.70
N GLY A 618 34.68 3.43 32.93
CA GLY A 618 35.02 2.58 34.07
C GLY A 618 34.66 1.12 33.80
N VAL A 619 33.92 0.48 34.70
CA VAL A 619 33.46 -0.90 34.44
C VAL A 619 32.50 -0.91 33.26
N GLY A 620 32.85 -1.70 32.25
CA GLY A 620 32.13 -1.79 30.99
C GLY A 620 32.50 -3.03 30.20
N ILE A 621 31.81 -3.22 29.09
CA ILE A 621 31.98 -4.32 28.15
C ILE A 621 32.27 -3.76 26.76
N ASN A 622 33.44 -4.08 26.24
CA ASN A 622 33.77 -3.82 24.84
C ASN A 622 33.69 -5.10 24.03
N ARG A 623 33.60 -4.92 22.72
CA ARG A 623 33.93 -5.96 21.75
C ARG A 623 35.40 -5.84 21.38
N LEU A 624 36.05 -6.96 21.08
CA LEU A 624 37.36 -7.01 20.43
C LEU A 624 37.37 -6.18 19.14
N SER A 625 36.21 -6.03 18.52
CA SER A 625 36.05 -5.30 17.28
C SER A 625 35.73 -3.81 17.49
N ASP A 626 35.52 -3.35 18.73
CA ASP A 626 35.41 -1.93 19.04
C ASP A 626 36.73 -1.19 18.81
N TYR A 627 36.63 0.07 18.38
CA TYR A 627 37.77 0.94 18.16
C TYR A 627 38.26 1.52 19.47
N HIS A 628 39.55 1.38 19.73
CA HIS A 628 40.24 1.98 20.87
C HIS A 628 40.78 3.36 20.47
N PRO A 629 40.32 4.46 21.10
CA PRO A 629 40.66 5.82 20.69
C PRO A 629 42.16 6.13 20.84
N SER A 630 42.78 5.78 21.98
CA SER A 630 44.20 6.08 22.25
C SER A 630 45.14 5.35 21.29
N PHE A 631 44.94 4.05 21.06
CA PHE A 631 45.77 3.25 20.15
C PHE A 631 45.42 3.39 18.68
N LYS A 632 44.31 4.08 18.36
CA LYS A 632 43.79 4.25 17.00
C LYS A 632 43.59 2.95 16.22
N MET A 633 43.23 1.86 16.90
CA MET A 633 43.04 0.52 16.33
C MET A 633 41.95 -0.24 17.08
N THR A 634 41.53 -1.40 16.60
CA THR A 634 40.54 -2.24 17.31
C THR A 634 41.13 -2.89 18.56
N TRP A 635 40.32 -3.18 19.57
CA TRP A 635 40.75 -3.95 20.75
C TRP A 635 41.40 -5.30 20.40
N LYS A 636 40.98 -5.95 19.31
CA LYS A 636 41.58 -7.18 18.79
C LYS A 636 43.02 -6.94 18.36
N GLN A 637 43.29 -5.82 17.68
CA GLN A 637 44.64 -5.45 17.29
C GLN A 637 45.48 -5.08 18.52
N VAL A 638 44.89 -4.39 19.50
CA VAL A 638 45.54 -4.10 20.78
C VAL A 638 45.98 -5.40 21.47
N PHE A 639 45.07 -6.37 21.63
CA PHE A 639 45.37 -7.66 22.27
C PHE A 639 46.13 -8.66 21.38
N ASN A 640 46.41 -8.34 20.13
CA ASN A 640 47.32 -9.12 19.28
C ASN A 640 48.78 -8.65 19.42
N TYR A 641 49.06 -7.70 20.30
CA TYR A 641 50.43 -7.29 20.61
C TYR A 641 51.24 -8.49 21.15
N PRO A 642 52.51 -8.67 20.75
CA PRO A 642 53.33 -9.83 21.17
C PRO A 642 53.44 -10.05 22.68
N GLY A 643 53.29 -8.99 23.48
CA GLY A 643 53.26 -9.08 24.95
C GLY A 643 51.92 -9.54 25.55
N THR A 644 50.94 -9.96 24.75
CA THR A 644 49.63 -10.40 25.27
C THR A 644 49.67 -11.88 25.65
N VAL A 645 49.18 -12.22 26.85
CA VAL A 645 49.00 -13.60 27.32
C VAL A 645 47.54 -13.88 27.64
N ILE A 646 47.11 -15.13 27.44
CA ILE A 646 45.76 -15.57 27.77
C ILE A 646 45.85 -16.62 28.87
N ARG A 647 45.08 -16.43 29.95
CA ARG A 647 45.07 -17.32 31.11
C ARG A 647 43.68 -17.85 31.38
N THR A 648 43.57 -19.18 31.47
CA THR A 648 42.35 -19.84 31.94
C THR A 648 42.35 -19.89 33.46
N VAL A 649 41.30 -19.34 34.06
CA VAL A 649 41.00 -19.51 35.48
C VAL A 649 40.10 -20.74 35.64
N SER A 650 40.61 -21.76 36.34
CA SER A 650 39.90 -23.02 36.62
C SER A 650 39.24 -23.03 37.99
#